data_AF-A0A7Y4QIX1-F1
#
_entry.id   AF-A0A7Y4QIX1-F1
#
_cell.length_a   1.000
_cell.length_b   1.000
_cell.length_c   1.000
_cell.angle_alpha   90.00
_cell.angle_beta   90.00
_cell.angle_gamma   90.00
#
_symmetry.space_group_name_H-M   'P 1'
#
loop_
_entity.id
_entity.type
_entity.pdbx_description
1 polymer ?
#
loop_
_entity_poly.entity_id
_entity_poly.type
_entity_poly.pdbx_seq_one_letter_code
_entity_poly.pdbx_strand_id
1 'polypeptide(L)'
;MKATRSNHHGLTLSCLAGILMFGLCSLHAQPAGKATAAEQLTVPTGFKVELIHSATADEGSWICMTTDNKGRLIVSPQKDTQPLLRITLTKDGKVAKVEPIPAQVKQAMGLCYAHDSLYVNSHGPDGTGLYRLIDENHNDQFDTNEVHFLKKMKGEGEHGYHAVVEGPDKMIYVMNGNHTKMPEGLSPDSPHRNYQEDLLLPRLWDANGHAVGILAPGGHVLRTDPEGKKWELVLAGFRNSYDFDFSANGEMFTFDSDMEWDWGLPWYCPTRISHNVTGGEYGWRSGAGRWPDYYADSLPAAVDIGIGCPTGVKFGTKSNFPKKYQQALFAMDWSYGRIFAVNLHEQGATYTGNYENFVKGKPLNVTDLEFGKDGAMYFITGGRGTQSGLYRVSFTGDKALRRELNRVDKPSRAAAKARVLRHKLEAFHGKTDAGAVDFAWPHLRSPDRFIRGAARIAIESQPVATWKDRALAESDTEGALGGLLALARCGGKETQRDLLMALRRFPLQSLPENQQLEKLRVLQVSYARQGRPDADVVKLTAEKLGALYPTKSDLVNRELVQVLIFLEAPDVVGKSLDIIAKAPTLEEQTHYIYQLRNVKTGWTLEQRRKYFAWFTQLKKQDNVATKHPALLLQWFKEADRDYSDGASYGKFLINIRKDAILTLDPREEAALKVLTEENIGAPPWKATKDRPVVKEWTVADLESRLGEVKSKRNFESGKTAFNDAQCIICHRLGGGGGSVGPELAGASSKYSLRDILESMVEPSKVVSDQFLTYNILKKDGESVAGRILDENAERLVIMPNPTSAELLEQVRIADITSRTPSKLSPMPTALLNNLTAEEILDLLAYIDSAAKPDAPNFKH
;
A
#
# COMPACT_ATOMS: atom_id res chain seq x y z
N MET A 1 -33.94 31.76 -48.79
CA MET A 1 -33.79 32.79 -49.83
C MET A 1 -32.99 33.95 -49.26
N LYS A 2 -32.19 34.56 -50.14
CA LYS A 2 -31.10 35.52 -49.91
C LYS A 2 -31.51 36.86 -49.26
N ALA A 3 -30.47 37.51 -48.70
CA ALA A 3 -30.15 38.94 -48.79
C ALA A 3 -30.95 39.94 -47.92
N THR A 4 -30.43 41.04 -47.35
CA THR A 4 -29.12 41.57 -46.88
C THR A 4 -29.37 43.06 -46.52
N ARG A 5 -28.71 43.59 -45.47
CA ARG A 5 -28.20 45.00 -45.31
C ARG A 5 -29.24 46.16 -45.20
N SER A 6 -29.04 47.26 -44.48
CA SER A 6 -27.96 47.81 -43.62
C SER A 6 -28.39 49.13 -42.92
N ASN A 7 -27.84 49.40 -41.73
CA ASN A 7 -27.35 50.67 -41.15
C ASN A 7 -28.25 51.91 -40.92
N HIS A 8 -28.24 52.40 -39.66
CA HIS A 8 -27.74 53.73 -39.23
C HIS A 8 -27.53 53.75 -37.69
N HIS A 9 -26.29 53.91 -37.20
CA HIS A 9 -25.71 55.10 -36.54
C HIS A 9 -26.15 55.38 -35.08
N GLY A 10 -25.17 55.45 -34.18
CA GLY A 10 -25.32 56.06 -32.85
C GLY A 10 -24.36 55.53 -31.78
N LEU A 11 -23.12 56.01 -31.76
CA LEU A 11 -22.17 55.86 -30.65
C LEU A 11 -22.57 56.79 -29.48
N THR A 12 -22.51 56.33 -28.23
CA THR A 12 -21.94 57.10 -27.10
C THR A 12 -21.72 56.21 -25.88
N LEU A 13 -20.47 56.22 -25.39
CA LEU A 13 -20.01 55.69 -24.10
C LEU A 13 -20.61 56.51 -22.94
N SER A 14 -20.95 55.85 -21.83
CA SER A 14 -20.74 56.39 -20.48
C SER A 14 -20.68 55.28 -19.44
N CYS A 15 -19.68 55.40 -18.57
CA CYS A 15 -19.27 54.48 -17.52
C CYS A 15 -20.33 54.25 -16.43
N LEU A 16 -20.36 53.04 -15.86
CA LEU A 16 -20.73 52.85 -14.45
C LEU A 16 -19.79 51.83 -13.81
N ALA A 17 -19.15 52.29 -12.74
CA ALA A 17 -18.22 51.55 -11.91
C ALA A 17 -18.96 50.49 -11.08
N GLY A 18 -18.56 49.23 -11.20
CA GLY A 18 -18.86 48.15 -10.25
C GLY A 18 -17.57 47.68 -9.60
N ILE A 19 -17.41 48.00 -8.33
CA ILE A 19 -16.27 47.60 -7.49
C ILE A 19 -16.31 46.09 -7.29
N LEU A 20 -15.45 45.36 -8.00
CA LEU A 20 -15.07 43.97 -7.70
C LEU A 20 -13.85 44.02 -6.78
N MET A 21 -14.05 43.80 -5.48
CA MET A 21 -12.96 43.43 -4.58
C MET A 21 -12.48 42.03 -4.98
N PHE A 22 -11.45 41.97 -5.82
CA PHE A 22 -10.56 40.82 -5.86
C PHE A 22 -9.76 40.82 -4.55
N GLY A 23 -10.14 39.96 -3.62
CA GLY A 23 -9.27 39.60 -2.51
C GLY A 23 -8.04 38.91 -3.08
N LEU A 24 -6.93 39.63 -3.16
CA LEU A 24 -5.61 39.06 -3.30
C LEU A 24 -5.40 38.11 -2.11
N CYS A 25 -5.58 36.81 -2.32
CA CYS A 25 -4.99 35.79 -1.45
C CYS A 25 -3.48 35.97 -1.54
N SER A 26 -2.91 36.74 -0.63
CA SER A 26 -1.47 36.84 -0.44
C SER A 26 -0.95 35.45 -0.08
N LEU A 27 -0.33 34.78 -1.05
CA LEU A 27 0.41 33.53 -0.86
C LEU A 27 1.62 33.81 0.03
N HIS A 28 1.41 33.80 1.35
CA HIS A 28 2.50 33.84 2.32
C HIS A 28 3.09 32.44 2.46
N ALA A 29 4.42 32.33 2.38
CA ALA A 29 5.14 31.12 2.79
C ALA A 29 4.77 30.76 4.24
N GLN A 30 4.69 29.46 4.55
CA GLN A 30 4.45 28.99 5.91
C GLN A 30 5.54 29.54 6.85
N PRO A 31 5.17 30.22 7.95
CA PRO A 31 6.14 30.63 8.96
C PRO A 31 6.80 29.40 9.59
N ALA A 32 8.11 29.48 9.85
CA ALA A 32 8.84 28.41 10.54
C ALA A 32 8.14 28.02 11.85
N GLY A 33 8.01 26.72 12.10
CA GLY A 33 7.36 26.19 13.30
C GLY A 33 5.83 26.22 13.30
N LYS A 34 5.17 26.54 12.17
CA LYS A 34 3.71 26.51 12.05
C LYS A 34 3.22 25.46 11.06
N ALA A 35 2.20 24.70 11.46
CA ALA A 35 1.51 23.78 10.58
C ALA A 35 0.70 24.53 9.50
N THR A 36 0.18 23.79 8.52
CA THR A 36 -0.63 24.34 7.42
C THR A 36 -1.83 25.11 7.94
N ALA A 37 -2.00 26.34 7.47
CA ALA A 37 -3.09 27.18 7.91
C ALA A 37 -4.44 26.60 7.47
N ALA A 38 -5.46 26.68 8.31
CA ALA A 38 -6.77 26.06 8.04
C ALA A 38 -7.44 26.61 6.77
N GLU A 39 -7.14 27.86 6.41
CA GLU A 39 -7.64 28.54 5.22
C GLU A 39 -7.07 27.96 3.92
N GLN A 40 -5.98 27.19 3.99
CA GLN A 40 -5.40 26.47 2.85
C GLN A 40 -6.03 25.08 2.67
N LEU A 41 -6.91 24.68 3.58
CA LEU A 41 -7.57 23.37 3.55
C LEU A 41 -8.96 23.49 2.94
N THR A 42 -9.33 22.50 2.15
CA THR A 42 -10.67 22.37 1.58
C THR A 42 -11.46 21.33 2.35
N VAL A 43 -12.72 21.67 2.68
CA VAL A 43 -13.71 20.78 3.30
C VAL A 43 -15.06 20.90 2.57
N PRO A 44 -15.95 19.89 2.65
CA PRO A 44 -17.28 19.97 2.06
C PRO A 44 -18.11 21.14 2.59
N THR A 45 -19.09 21.56 1.80
CA THR A 45 -20.05 22.59 2.20
C THR A 45 -20.70 22.27 3.54
N GLY A 46 -20.80 23.27 4.41
CA GLY A 46 -21.37 23.12 5.75
C GLY A 46 -20.38 22.58 6.80
N PHE A 47 -19.12 22.39 6.45
CA PHE A 47 -18.04 22.10 7.41
C PHE A 47 -17.10 23.28 7.56
N LYS A 48 -16.47 23.35 8.74
CA LYS A 48 -15.42 24.31 9.10
C LYS A 48 -14.23 23.53 9.65
N VAL A 49 -13.03 23.90 9.23
CA VAL A 49 -11.77 23.40 9.79
C VAL A 49 -11.03 24.51 10.52
N GLU A 50 -10.39 24.17 11.63
CA GLU A 50 -9.62 25.10 12.46
C GLU A 50 -8.28 24.45 12.84
N LEU A 51 -7.16 25.13 12.63
CA LEU A 51 -5.87 24.75 13.22
C LEU A 51 -5.89 25.23 14.67
N ILE A 52 -5.89 24.30 15.62
CA ILE A 52 -6.01 24.62 17.06
C ILE A 52 -4.68 24.52 17.81
N HIS A 53 -3.67 23.86 17.23
CA HIS A 53 -2.30 23.83 17.78
C HIS A 53 -1.29 23.49 16.68
N SER A 54 -0.11 24.11 16.73
CA SER A 54 1.06 23.67 15.96
C SER A 54 2.09 23.13 16.95
N ALA A 55 2.60 21.94 16.68
CA ALA A 55 3.55 21.30 17.58
C ALA A 55 4.81 22.16 17.74
N THR A 56 5.27 22.32 18.99
CA THR A 56 6.58 22.91 19.26
C THR A 56 7.70 21.90 19.00
N ALA A 57 8.96 22.36 19.00
CA ALA A 57 10.10 21.49 18.75
C ALA A 57 10.22 20.34 19.78
N ASP A 58 9.86 20.59 21.04
CA ASP A 58 9.84 19.60 22.12
C ASP A 58 8.65 18.62 22.01
N GLU A 59 7.52 19.06 21.44
CA GLU A 59 6.36 18.21 21.18
C GLU A 59 6.54 17.29 19.95
N GLY A 60 7.41 17.66 19.00
CA GLY A 60 7.86 16.78 17.93
C GLY A 60 6.90 16.60 16.76
N SER A 61 7.07 15.47 16.05
CA SER A 61 6.29 15.10 14.86
C SER A 61 5.40 13.91 15.19
N TRP A 62 4.09 14.10 15.19
CA TRP A 62 3.10 13.15 15.70
C TRP A 62 2.65 12.13 14.65
N ILE A 63 2.50 10.87 15.07
CA ILE A 63 2.22 9.73 14.18
C ILE A 63 0.96 8.93 14.56
N CYS A 64 0.50 9.04 15.80
CA CYS A 64 -0.67 8.30 16.30
C CYS A 64 -1.39 9.11 17.39
N MET A 65 -2.70 8.92 17.53
CA MET A 65 -3.50 9.52 18.58
C MET A 65 -4.63 8.60 19.10
N THR A 66 -5.10 8.84 20.31
CA THR A 66 -6.34 8.28 20.86
C THR A 66 -7.01 9.29 21.78
N THR A 67 -8.21 8.96 22.28
CA THR A 67 -8.84 9.64 23.41
C THR A 67 -8.73 8.80 24.68
N ASP A 68 -8.70 9.46 25.85
CA ASP A 68 -8.88 8.80 27.15
C ASP A 68 -10.34 8.89 27.66
N ASN A 69 -10.65 8.24 28.77
CA ASN A 69 -11.98 8.27 29.40
C ASN A 69 -12.46 9.68 29.82
N LYS A 70 -11.52 10.62 30.02
CA LYS A 70 -11.81 12.02 30.35
C LYS A 70 -12.03 12.87 29.09
N GLY A 71 -11.79 12.34 27.90
CA GLY A 71 -11.97 13.03 26.62
C GLY A 71 -10.81 13.94 26.26
N ARG A 72 -9.64 13.74 26.89
CA ARG A 72 -8.38 14.36 26.49
C ARG A 72 -7.80 13.54 25.34
N LEU A 73 -7.04 14.20 24.48
CA LEU A 73 -6.31 13.51 23.43
C LEU A 73 -4.99 13.00 23.99
N ILE A 74 -4.53 11.85 23.51
CA ILE A 74 -3.17 11.36 23.72
C ILE A 74 -2.54 11.24 22.34
N VAL A 75 -1.35 11.81 22.15
CA VAL A 75 -0.61 11.76 20.88
C VAL A 75 0.79 11.19 21.09
N SER A 76 1.31 10.54 20.06
CA SER A 76 2.63 9.92 20.04
C SER A 76 3.56 10.63 19.06
N PRO A 77 4.66 11.26 19.53
CA PRO A 77 5.73 11.74 18.67
C PRO A 77 6.59 10.59 18.11
N GLN A 78 7.13 10.78 16.90
CA GLN A 78 7.89 9.77 16.15
C GLN A 78 9.32 9.55 16.67
N LYS A 79 9.89 10.40 17.53
CA LYS A 79 11.26 10.21 18.01
C LYS A 79 11.28 9.40 19.30
N ASP A 80 12.20 8.44 19.40
CA ASP A 80 12.43 7.66 20.63
C ASP A 80 12.79 8.51 21.85
N THR A 81 13.28 9.72 21.63
CA THR A 81 13.64 10.64 22.70
C THR A 81 12.46 11.45 23.24
N GLN A 82 11.26 11.30 22.66
CA GLN A 82 10.09 12.12 23.00
C GLN A 82 9.00 11.28 23.69
N PRO A 83 8.41 11.76 24.80
CA PRO A 83 7.34 11.06 25.48
C PRO A 83 6.02 11.11 24.71
N LEU A 84 5.09 10.21 25.04
CA LEU A 84 3.69 10.42 24.73
C LEU A 84 3.22 11.75 25.35
N LEU A 85 2.30 12.43 24.69
CA LEU A 85 1.77 13.71 25.14
C LEU A 85 0.27 13.60 25.36
N ARG A 86 -0.22 14.27 26.39
CA ARG A 86 -1.64 14.42 26.69
C ARG A 86 -2.06 15.86 26.40
N ILE A 87 -3.12 16.01 25.64
CA ILE A 87 -3.69 17.31 25.24
C ILE A 87 -5.07 17.44 25.85
N THR A 88 -5.21 18.39 26.78
CA THR A 88 -6.49 18.74 27.39
C THR A 88 -7.19 19.79 26.52
N LEU A 89 -8.44 19.52 26.17
CA LEU A 89 -9.28 20.43 25.39
C LEU A 89 -10.21 21.24 26.30
N THR A 90 -10.44 22.50 25.94
CA THR A 90 -11.52 23.32 26.51
C THR A 90 -12.89 22.84 26.02
N LYS A 91 -13.98 23.34 26.62
CA LYS A 91 -15.35 22.98 26.21
C LYS A 91 -15.68 23.36 24.76
N ASP A 92 -15.05 24.39 24.22
CA ASP A 92 -15.16 24.84 22.84
C ASP A 92 -14.15 24.16 21.88
N GLY A 93 -13.39 23.18 22.37
CA GLY A 93 -12.50 22.36 21.55
C GLY A 93 -11.16 23.03 21.21
N LYS A 94 -10.68 23.96 22.04
CA LYS A 94 -9.34 24.56 21.94
C LYS A 94 -8.36 23.84 22.85
N VAL A 95 -7.06 23.93 22.55
CA VAL A 95 -6.03 23.36 23.43
C VAL A 95 -5.90 24.21 24.69
N ALA A 96 -6.17 23.60 25.84
CA ALA A 96 -6.00 24.21 27.16
C ALA A 96 -4.61 23.95 27.73
N LYS A 97 -4.09 22.72 27.52
CA LYS A 97 -2.83 22.26 28.08
C LYS A 97 -2.27 21.10 27.25
N VAL A 98 -0.97 21.09 27.05
CA VAL A 98 -0.19 19.94 26.55
C VAL A 98 0.79 19.53 27.64
N GLU A 99 0.86 18.24 27.96
CA GLU A 99 1.77 17.72 28.98
C GLU A 99 2.32 16.33 28.64
N PRO A 100 3.57 16.01 29.00
CA PRO A 100 4.13 14.69 28.77
C PRO A 100 3.49 13.66 29.71
N ILE A 101 3.32 12.43 29.21
CA ILE A 101 2.95 11.26 30.00
C ILE A 101 4.25 10.60 30.50
N PRO A 102 4.42 10.36 31.82
CA PRO A 102 5.67 9.84 32.39
C PRO A 102 6.08 8.43 31.95
N ALA A 103 5.14 7.63 31.43
CA ALA A 103 5.37 6.25 31.03
C ALA A 103 6.62 6.08 30.12
N GLN A 104 7.34 4.98 30.34
CA GLN A 104 8.58 4.65 29.62
C GLN A 104 8.34 4.00 28.25
N VAL A 105 7.28 4.42 27.56
CA VAL A 105 6.99 4.02 26.18
C VAL A 105 7.20 5.19 25.22
N LYS A 106 7.68 4.89 24.01
CA LYS A 106 8.07 5.86 22.98
C LYS A 106 7.72 5.33 21.58
N GLN A 107 7.64 6.21 20.59
CA GLN A 107 7.31 5.83 19.20
C GLN A 107 6.08 4.94 19.08
N ALA A 108 5.04 5.21 19.87
CA ALA A 108 3.82 4.44 19.75
C ALA A 108 3.20 4.66 18.37
N MET A 109 2.97 3.56 17.65
CA MET A 109 2.31 3.53 16.35
C MET A 109 0.84 3.11 16.47
N GLY A 110 0.44 2.58 17.63
CA GLY A 110 -0.95 2.24 17.95
C GLY A 110 -1.26 2.60 19.40
N LEU A 111 -2.38 3.30 19.59
CA LEU A 111 -2.88 3.72 20.89
C LEU A 111 -4.37 3.38 21.02
N CYS A 112 -4.75 2.74 22.13
CA CYS A 112 -6.15 2.46 22.43
C CYS A 112 -6.43 2.58 23.92
N TYR A 113 -7.34 3.46 24.31
CA TYR A 113 -7.86 3.46 25.68
C TYR A 113 -9.05 2.50 25.80
N ALA A 114 -8.89 1.42 26.57
CA ALA A 114 -9.92 0.41 26.81
C ALA A 114 -9.66 -0.27 28.16
N HIS A 115 -10.69 -0.89 28.76
CA HIS A 115 -10.56 -1.64 30.02
C HIS A 115 -9.83 -0.85 31.14
N ASP A 116 -10.16 0.44 31.27
CA ASP A 116 -9.53 1.38 32.20
C ASP A 116 -7.99 1.41 32.11
N SER A 117 -7.48 1.22 30.90
CA SER A 117 -6.05 1.14 30.60
C SER A 117 -5.75 1.77 29.25
N LEU A 118 -4.50 2.20 29.06
CA LEU A 118 -3.99 2.61 27.76
C LEU A 118 -3.14 1.47 27.18
N TYR A 119 -3.61 0.87 26.09
CA TYR A 119 -2.84 -0.09 25.31
C TYR A 119 -1.96 0.67 24.31
N VAL A 120 -0.68 0.31 24.27
CA VAL A 120 0.34 1.03 23.50
C VAL A 120 1.20 0.02 22.74
N ASN A 121 1.20 0.09 21.42
CA ASN A 121 2.12 -0.68 20.59
C ASN A 121 3.33 0.20 20.25
N SER A 122 4.47 -0.07 20.89
CA SER A 122 5.57 0.89 21.04
C SER A 122 6.93 0.26 21.34
N HIS A 123 7.96 1.10 21.34
CA HIS A 123 9.18 0.83 22.12
C HIS A 123 8.93 1.04 23.61
N GLY A 124 9.49 0.17 24.44
CA GLY A 124 9.42 0.27 25.88
C GLY A 124 10.54 -0.50 26.58
N PRO A 125 10.47 -0.64 27.92
CA PRO A 125 11.55 -1.20 28.74
C PRO A 125 11.93 -2.64 28.38
N ASP A 126 10.96 -3.43 27.92
CA ASP A 126 11.13 -4.85 27.54
C ASP A 126 11.30 -5.04 26.01
N GLY A 127 11.56 -3.94 25.29
CA GLY A 127 11.73 -3.89 23.84
C GLY A 127 10.45 -3.53 23.08
N THR A 128 10.44 -3.79 21.79
CA THR A 128 9.31 -3.44 20.90
C THR A 128 8.14 -4.40 21.09
N GLY A 129 6.94 -3.85 21.31
CA GLY A 129 5.74 -4.67 21.42
C GLY A 129 4.52 -3.95 22.00
N LEU A 130 3.52 -4.75 22.37
CA LEU A 130 2.31 -4.27 23.03
C LEU A 130 2.53 -4.17 24.55
N TYR A 131 2.24 -2.99 25.07
CA TYR A 131 2.20 -2.65 26.49
C TYR A 131 0.78 -2.26 26.92
N ARG A 132 0.47 -2.46 28.20
CA ARG A 132 -0.72 -1.97 28.88
C ARG A 132 -0.29 -1.05 30.01
N LEU A 133 -0.76 0.19 29.98
CA LEU A 133 -0.50 1.21 31.00
C LEU A 133 -1.75 1.32 31.87
N ILE A 134 -1.56 1.22 33.19
CA ILE A 134 -2.63 1.26 34.19
C ILE A 134 -2.36 2.46 35.11
N ASP A 135 -3.39 3.17 35.57
CA ASP A 135 -3.25 4.20 36.62
C ASP A 135 -3.65 3.56 37.96
N GLU A 136 -2.72 2.78 38.53
CA GLU A 136 -2.94 1.96 39.73
C GLU A 136 -3.08 2.83 40.98
N ASN A 137 -2.36 3.94 41.04
CA ASN A 137 -2.38 4.85 42.18
C ASN A 137 -3.48 5.94 42.09
N HIS A 138 -4.23 5.97 40.98
CA HIS A 138 -5.33 6.89 40.69
C HIS A 138 -4.94 8.37 40.72
N ASN A 139 -3.70 8.69 40.36
CA ASN A 139 -3.20 10.06 40.31
C ASN A 139 -3.42 10.72 38.93
N ASP A 140 -4.10 10.04 38.01
CA ASP A 140 -4.34 10.47 36.63
C ASP A 140 -3.07 10.58 35.78
N GLN A 141 -2.01 9.90 36.19
CA GLN A 141 -0.78 9.70 35.44
C GLN A 141 -0.67 8.23 35.04
N PHE A 142 0.09 7.97 34.00
CA PHE A 142 0.58 6.62 33.72
C PHE A 142 2.04 6.63 34.13
N ASP A 143 2.31 6.21 35.36
CA ASP A 143 3.65 6.30 35.94
C ASP A 143 4.57 5.20 35.39
N THR A 144 5.88 5.40 35.56
CA THR A 144 6.92 4.50 35.03
C THR A 144 6.74 3.04 35.48
N ASN A 145 6.30 2.82 36.73
CA ASN A 145 6.12 1.48 37.32
C ASN A 145 4.79 0.82 36.93
N GLU A 146 3.94 1.48 36.15
CA GLU A 146 2.60 0.98 35.76
C GLU A 146 2.55 0.61 34.26
N VAL A 147 3.71 0.26 33.70
CA VAL A 147 3.89 -0.16 32.30
C VAL A 147 4.04 -1.68 32.27
N HIS A 148 3.00 -2.38 31.79
CA HIS A 148 2.96 -3.84 31.75
C HIS A 148 3.18 -4.35 30.32
N PHE A 149 4.23 -5.13 30.11
CA PHE A 149 4.51 -5.76 28.82
C PHE A 149 3.58 -6.95 28.56
N LEU A 150 2.89 -6.96 27.41
CA LEU A 150 1.97 -8.03 27.03
C LEU A 150 2.56 -8.95 25.97
N LYS A 151 3.20 -8.40 24.93
CA LYS A 151 3.67 -9.20 23.79
C LYS A 151 4.78 -8.52 23.02
N LYS A 152 5.85 -9.28 22.74
CA LYS A 152 6.91 -8.86 21.84
C LYS A 152 6.44 -8.84 20.38
N MET A 153 6.73 -7.75 19.68
CA MET A 153 6.56 -7.63 18.23
C MET A 153 7.94 -7.52 17.58
N LYS A 154 8.20 -8.33 16.55
CA LYS A 154 9.47 -8.33 15.81
C LYS A 154 9.26 -7.65 14.46
N GLY A 155 9.13 -6.34 14.46
CA GLY A 155 8.95 -5.48 13.30
C GLY A 155 9.23 -4.05 13.71
N GLU A 156 9.62 -3.19 12.77
CA GLU A 156 10.01 -1.82 13.05
C GLU A 156 9.62 -0.91 11.89
N GLY A 157 9.56 0.39 12.17
CA GLY A 157 9.45 1.41 11.12
C GLY A 157 8.08 1.50 10.46
N GLU A 158 8.06 2.03 9.23
CA GLU A 158 6.83 2.38 8.51
C GLU A 158 5.91 1.19 8.18
N HIS A 159 6.43 -0.04 8.20
CA HIS A 159 5.74 -1.30 7.90
C HIS A 159 5.74 -2.26 9.09
N GLY A 160 6.03 -1.73 10.28
CA GLY A 160 6.23 -2.47 11.51
C GLY A 160 4.95 -2.76 12.27
N TYR A 161 4.99 -2.47 13.57
CA TYR A 161 3.89 -2.63 14.49
C TYR A 161 2.99 -1.39 14.40
N HIS A 162 1.67 -1.57 14.27
CA HIS A 162 0.76 -0.45 14.02
C HIS A 162 -0.41 -0.45 15.02
N ALA A 163 -1.63 -0.21 14.53
CA ALA A 163 -2.79 0.11 15.31
C ALA A 163 -3.18 -0.95 16.35
N VAL A 164 -3.79 -0.45 17.43
CA VAL A 164 -4.44 -1.24 18.47
C VAL A 164 -5.86 -0.73 18.60
N VAL A 165 -6.85 -1.63 18.62
CA VAL A 165 -8.28 -1.25 18.71
C VAL A 165 -9.03 -2.27 19.57
N GLU A 166 -9.94 -1.80 20.41
CA GLU A 166 -10.91 -2.65 21.12
C GLU A 166 -12.00 -3.11 20.15
N GLY A 167 -12.17 -4.42 20.01
CA GLY A 167 -13.22 -5.01 19.19
C GLY A 167 -14.61 -4.99 19.85
N PRO A 168 -15.68 -5.25 19.07
CA PRO A 168 -17.04 -5.34 19.58
C PRO A 168 -17.23 -6.51 20.57
N ASP A 169 -16.35 -7.51 20.53
CA ASP A 169 -16.29 -8.66 21.43
C ASP A 169 -15.49 -8.38 22.73
N LYS A 170 -15.07 -7.12 22.96
CA LYS A 170 -14.29 -6.70 24.14
C LYS A 170 -12.89 -7.30 24.22
N MET A 171 -12.36 -7.73 23.07
CA MET A 171 -10.99 -8.19 22.91
C MET A 171 -10.13 -7.07 22.32
N ILE A 172 -8.82 -7.16 22.50
CA ILE A 172 -7.84 -6.23 21.92
C ILE A 172 -7.33 -6.79 20.60
N TYR A 173 -7.44 -6.00 19.54
CA TYR A 173 -6.93 -6.32 18.22
C TYR A 173 -5.67 -5.49 17.93
N VAL A 174 -4.67 -6.12 17.32
CA VAL A 174 -3.40 -5.48 16.96
C VAL A 174 -3.11 -5.72 15.49
N MET A 175 -2.90 -4.63 14.74
CA MET A 175 -2.57 -4.66 13.32
C MET A 175 -1.07 -4.47 13.12
N ASN A 176 -0.51 -5.26 12.21
CA ASN A 176 0.91 -5.24 11.88
C ASN A 176 1.10 -5.24 10.36
N GLY A 177 2.08 -4.47 9.89
CA GLY A 177 2.52 -4.48 8.50
C GLY A 177 3.36 -5.71 8.15
N ASN A 178 3.66 -5.88 6.87
CA ASN A 178 4.38 -7.03 6.33
C ASN A 178 5.84 -7.15 6.81
N HIS A 179 6.43 -6.11 7.40
CA HIS A 179 7.78 -6.19 7.97
C HIS A 179 7.78 -6.68 9.43
N THR A 180 6.60 -6.93 10.01
CA THR A 180 6.49 -7.55 11.34
C THR A 180 6.44 -9.06 11.22
N LYS A 181 7.45 -9.74 11.76
CA LYS A 181 7.49 -11.21 11.84
C LYS A 181 6.37 -11.70 12.75
N MET A 182 5.79 -12.84 12.39
CA MET A 182 4.74 -13.49 13.18
C MET A 182 5.23 -13.75 14.62
N PRO A 183 4.51 -13.29 15.66
CA PRO A 183 4.92 -13.54 17.04
C PRO A 183 4.87 -15.03 17.40
N GLU A 184 5.73 -15.44 18.33
CA GLU A 184 5.72 -16.80 18.87
C GLU A 184 4.53 -17.01 19.83
N GLY A 185 4.12 -18.27 20.03
CA GLY A 185 3.08 -18.62 21.01
C GLY A 185 1.66 -18.18 20.63
N LEU A 186 1.35 -18.14 19.33
CA LEU A 186 -0.03 -18.01 18.86
C LEU A 186 -0.79 -19.32 19.04
N SER A 187 -2.08 -19.21 19.30
CA SER A 187 -2.99 -20.35 19.45
C SER A 187 -2.97 -21.22 18.19
N PRO A 188 -2.86 -22.56 18.31
CA PRO A 188 -3.02 -23.47 17.17
C PRO A 188 -4.45 -23.39 16.58
N ASP A 189 -5.41 -22.95 17.39
CA ASP A 189 -6.81 -22.72 17.01
C ASP A 189 -7.03 -21.34 16.35
N SER A 190 -5.96 -20.72 15.82
CA SER A 190 -6.09 -19.44 15.12
C SER A 190 -7.03 -19.58 13.91
N PRO A 191 -7.98 -18.65 13.72
CA PRO A 191 -8.87 -18.65 12.55
C PRO A 191 -8.11 -18.71 11.21
N HIS A 192 -7.03 -17.93 11.08
CA HIS A 192 -6.19 -17.92 9.89
C HIS A 192 -4.91 -18.74 10.13
N ARG A 193 -4.87 -19.97 9.59
CA ARG A 193 -3.75 -20.92 9.86
C ARG A 193 -3.26 -21.76 8.68
N ASN A 194 -3.97 -21.77 7.55
CA ASN A 194 -3.64 -22.61 6.38
C ASN A 194 -3.02 -21.80 5.22
N TYR A 195 -2.36 -20.68 5.51
CA TYR A 195 -1.73 -19.83 4.50
C TYR A 195 -0.40 -20.42 4.00
N GLN A 196 -0.12 -20.23 2.71
CA GLN A 196 1.15 -20.52 2.05
C GLN A 196 1.33 -19.55 0.88
N GLU A 197 2.45 -19.64 0.15
CA GLU A 197 2.68 -18.79 -1.03
C GLU A 197 1.67 -19.02 -2.16
N ASP A 198 1.29 -20.28 -2.38
CA ASP A 198 0.38 -20.74 -3.44
C ASP A 198 0.66 -20.12 -4.83
N LEU A 199 1.95 -19.98 -5.15
CA LEU A 199 2.44 -19.56 -6.46
C LEU A 199 2.89 -20.78 -7.25
N LEU A 200 2.32 -20.95 -8.45
CA LEU A 200 2.65 -22.08 -9.31
C LEU A 200 4.02 -21.93 -9.98
N LEU A 201 4.32 -20.72 -10.44
CA LEU A 201 5.60 -20.37 -11.06
C LEU A 201 6.41 -19.46 -10.13
N PRO A 202 7.74 -19.44 -10.26
CA PRO A 202 8.58 -18.55 -9.46
C PRO A 202 8.17 -17.07 -9.61
N ARG A 203 8.17 -16.33 -8.50
CA ARG A 203 7.98 -14.87 -8.51
C ARG A 203 9.23 -14.16 -9.03
N LEU A 204 9.10 -12.87 -9.36
CA LEU A 204 10.23 -11.95 -9.27
C LEU A 204 10.07 -11.13 -8.00
N TRP A 205 11.13 -11.04 -7.22
CA TRP A 205 11.18 -10.14 -6.07
C TRP A 205 11.13 -8.68 -6.51
N ASP A 206 10.78 -7.77 -5.59
CA ASP A 206 10.81 -6.33 -5.91
C ASP A 206 12.18 -5.94 -6.46
N ALA A 207 12.17 -5.31 -7.63
CA ALA A 207 13.39 -5.02 -8.37
C ALA A 207 14.22 -3.88 -7.75
N ASN A 208 13.65 -3.17 -6.77
CA ASN A 208 14.34 -2.20 -5.92
C ASN A 208 14.67 -2.75 -4.52
N GLY A 209 14.39 -4.01 -4.25
CA GLY A 209 14.77 -4.68 -3.01
C GLY A 209 13.81 -4.46 -1.83
N HIS A 210 12.61 -3.92 -2.03
CA HIS A 210 11.61 -3.81 -0.97
C HIS A 210 10.98 -5.18 -0.63
N ALA A 211 10.90 -5.50 0.66
CA ALA A 211 10.28 -6.72 1.19
C ALA A 211 10.78 -8.03 0.53
N VAL A 212 12.01 -8.07 0.00
CA VAL A 212 12.58 -9.31 -0.53
C VAL A 212 12.76 -10.29 0.62
N GLY A 213 12.48 -11.58 0.39
CA GLY A 213 12.51 -12.59 1.45
C GLY A 213 11.28 -12.68 2.33
N ILE A 214 10.45 -11.65 2.37
CA ILE A 214 9.23 -11.66 3.18
C ILE A 214 8.19 -12.52 2.47
N LEU A 215 7.84 -13.61 3.14
CA LEU A 215 6.85 -14.59 2.70
C LEU A 215 5.49 -14.32 3.35
N ALA A 216 4.49 -15.05 2.88
CA ALA A 216 3.16 -15.13 3.44
C ALA A 216 3.20 -15.42 4.95
N PRO A 217 2.28 -14.82 5.71
CA PRO A 217 1.09 -14.14 5.21
C PRO A 217 1.26 -12.62 5.08
N GLY A 218 2.46 -12.08 5.35
CA GLY A 218 2.70 -10.63 5.36
C GLY A 218 1.99 -9.92 6.51
N GLY A 219 1.42 -8.75 6.22
CA GLY A 219 0.68 -7.94 7.17
C GLY A 219 -0.54 -8.71 7.71
N HIS A 220 -0.80 -8.55 9.00
CA HIS A 220 -1.71 -9.42 9.74
C HIS A 220 -2.36 -8.73 10.93
N VAL A 221 -3.47 -9.30 11.40
CA VAL A 221 -4.19 -8.84 12.59
C VAL A 221 -4.22 -9.96 13.63
N LEU A 222 -3.75 -9.62 14.83
CA LEU A 222 -3.80 -10.46 16.02
C LEU A 222 -4.95 -10.05 16.91
N ARG A 223 -5.45 -10.99 17.71
CA ARG A 223 -6.42 -10.72 18.79
C ARG A 223 -5.95 -11.32 20.09
N THR A 224 -6.19 -10.61 21.19
CA THR A 224 -5.92 -11.08 22.55
C THR A 224 -6.97 -10.63 23.56
N ASP A 225 -7.08 -11.35 24.67
CA ASP A 225 -7.87 -10.89 25.82
C ASP A 225 -7.24 -9.65 26.46
N PRO A 226 -7.99 -8.86 27.27
CA PRO A 226 -7.49 -7.62 27.87
C PRO A 226 -6.20 -7.78 28.70
N GLU A 227 -5.93 -8.98 29.22
CA GLU A 227 -4.73 -9.32 29.99
C GLU A 227 -3.58 -9.88 29.14
N GLY A 228 -3.77 -10.04 27.82
CA GLY A 228 -2.72 -10.52 26.91
C GLY A 228 -2.43 -12.02 27.03
N LYS A 229 -3.34 -12.85 27.55
CA LYS A 229 -3.05 -14.26 27.90
C LYS A 229 -3.17 -15.22 26.71
N LYS A 230 -4.14 -15.01 25.82
CA LYS A 230 -4.38 -15.82 24.62
C LYS A 230 -4.19 -14.96 23.38
N TRP A 231 -3.40 -15.44 22.42
CA TRP A 231 -3.14 -14.72 21.18
C TRP A 231 -3.57 -15.56 19.98
N GLU A 232 -4.32 -14.96 19.07
CA GLU A 232 -4.83 -15.62 17.87
C GLU A 232 -4.48 -14.82 16.63
N LEU A 233 -4.09 -15.50 15.56
CA LEU A 233 -4.00 -14.91 14.22
C LEU A 233 -5.39 -14.91 13.59
N VAL A 234 -6.01 -13.74 13.54
CA VAL A 234 -7.41 -13.60 13.09
C VAL A 234 -7.50 -13.63 11.58
N LEU A 235 -6.65 -12.87 10.90
CA LEU A 235 -6.64 -12.69 9.45
C LEU A 235 -5.30 -12.10 9.01
N ALA A 236 -4.96 -12.22 7.73
CA ALA A 236 -3.71 -11.72 7.18
C ALA A 236 -3.75 -11.56 5.66
N GLY A 237 -2.61 -11.26 5.02
CA GLY A 237 -2.54 -11.09 3.57
C GLY A 237 -2.49 -9.63 3.13
N PHE A 238 -2.06 -8.72 3.99
CA PHE A 238 -1.88 -7.31 3.68
C PHE A 238 -0.43 -6.96 3.38
N ARG A 239 -0.21 -5.82 2.71
CA ARG A 239 1.13 -5.24 2.67
C ARG A 239 1.36 -4.43 3.94
N ASN A 240 0.67 -3.31 4.05
CA ASN A 240 0.88 -2.35 5.12
C ASN A 240 -0.43 -1.59 5.33
N SER A 241 -1.30 -2.26 6.06
CA SER A 241 -2.52 -1.71 6.62
C SER A 241 -2.12 -1.02 7.92
N TYR A 242 -2.12 0.31 7.91
CA TYR A 242 -1.60 1.11 9.02
C TYR A 242 -2.59 1.20 10.18
N ASP A 243 -3.89 1.28 9.86
CA ASP A 243 -4.95 1.43 10.85
C ASP A 243 -6.24 0.73 10.43
N PHE A 244 -7.14 0.50 11.38
CA PHE A 244 -8.42 -0.16 11.15
C PHE A 244 -9.46 0.29 12.19
N ASP A 245 -10.74 0.13 11.87
CA ASP A 245 -11.81 0.41 12.83
C ASP A 245 -13.02 -0.50 12.59
N PHE A 246 -13.91 -0.56 13.58
CA PHE A 246 -15.14 -1.33 13.52
C PHE A 246 -16.35 -0.44 13.23
N SER A 247 -17.15 -0.87 12.25
CA SER A 247 -18.44 -0.23 11.94
C SER A 247 -19.44 -0.41 13.09
N ALA A 248 -20.55 0.34 13.04
CA ALA A 248 -21.66 0.18 14.00
C ALA A 248 -22.28 -1.23 14.02
N ASN A 249 -22.04 -2.05 12.98
CA ASN A 249 -22.48 -3.44 12.91
C ASN A 249 -21.44 -4.43 13.47
N GLY A 250 -20.30 -3.96 13.98
CA GLY A 250 -19.20 -4.80 14.47
C GLY A 250 -18.30 -5.36 13.37
N GLU A 251 -18.39 -4.85 12.15
CA GLU A 251 -17.57 -5.28 11.01
C GLU A 251 -16.28 -4.48 10.92
N MET A 252 -15.15 -5.16 10.70
CA MET A 252 -13.81 -4.57 10.65
C MET A 252 -13.49 -4.04 9.26
N PHE A 253 -12.87 -2.86 9.18
CA PHE A 253 -12.35 -2.31 7.94
C PHE A 253 -10.97 -1.71 8.13
N THR A 254 -10.12 -1.86 7.12
CA THR A 254 -8.79 -1.25 7.06
C THR A 254 -8.56 -0.55 5.74
N PHE A 255 -7.56 0.33 5.71
CA PHE A 255 -7.02 0.92 4.50
C PHE A 255 -5.63 0.35 4.24
N ASP A 256 -5.54 -0.57 3.26
CA ASP A 256 -4.29 -1.25 2.91
C ASP A 256 -3.58 -0.53 1.77
N SER A 257 -2.24 -0.59 1.81
CA SER A 257 -1.39 -0.06 0.75
C SER A 257 -0.91 -1.16 -0.18
N ASP A 258 -0.47 -0.79 -1.38
CA ASP A 258 0.41 -1.64 -2.17
C ASP A 258 1.73 -0.91 -2.47
N MET A 259 2.60 -1.56 -3.22
CA MET A 259 3.87 -1.05 -3.72
C MET A 259 3.65 -0.04 -4.86
N GLU A 260 3.68 1.26 -4.55
CA GLU A 260 3.57 2.33 -5.55
C GLU A 260 4.72 2.32 -6.58
N TRP A 261 5.82 1.64 -6.27
CA TRP A 261 6.91 1.43 -7.22
C TRP A 261 6.55 0.47 -8.36
N ASP A 262 5.40 -0.20 -8.27
CA ASP A 262 4.98 -1.21 -9.25
C ASP A 262 3.89 -0.73 -10.21
N TRP A 263 3.32 0.48 -10.07
CA TRP A 263 2.26 0.92 -10.99
C TRP A 263 2.72 0.83 -12.46
N GLY A 264 1.78 0.50 -13.35
CA GLY A 264 2.07 0.13 -14.74
C GLY A 264 2.49 -1.33 -14.94
N LEU A 265 2.68 -2.12 -13.87
CA LEU A 265 2.92 -3.56 -13.94
C LEU A 265 1.61 -4.35 -13.69
N PRO A 266 1.47 -5.57 -14.26
CA PRO A 266 0.24 -6.36 -14.19
C PRO A 266 -0.10 -6.91 -12.80
N TRP A 267 0.79 -6.77 -11.82
CA TRP A 267 0.59 -7.16 -10.42
C TRP A 267 0.41 -5.98 -9.47
N TYR A 268 0.39 -4.74 -9.96
CA TYR A 268 0.08 -3.59 -9.13
C TYR A 268 -1.36 -3.68 -8.58
N CYS A 269 -1.50 -3.55 -7.27
CA CYS A 269 -2.75 -3.39 -6.57
C CYS A 269 -2.89 -1.93 -6.14
N PRO A 270 -4.05 -1.29 -6.26
CA PRO A 270 -4.25 0.04 -5.71
C PRO A 270 -4.30 0.01 -4.17
N THR A 271 -4.13 1.17 -3.54
CA THR A 271 -4.56 1.35 -2.14
C THR A 271 -6.07 1.13 -2.05
N ARG A 272 -6.51 0.44 -1.00
CA ARG A 272 -7.87 -0.12 -0.97
C ARG A 272 -8.45 -0.22 0.42
N ILE A 273 -9.75 0.04 0.52
CA ILE A 273 -10.55 -0.24 1.69
C ILE A 273 -10.97 -1.70 1.64
N SER A 274 -10.63 -2.46 2.67
CA SER A 274 -10.97 -3.89 2.76
C SER A 274 -11.96 -4.14 3.88
N HIS A 275 -13.03 -4.89 3.61
CA HIS A 275 -13.90 -5.44 4.65
C HIS A 275 -13.26 -6.72 5.19
N ASN A 276 -12.93 -6.72 6.48
CA ASN A 276 -12.08 -7.74 7.06
C ASN A 276 -12.87 -8.75 7.91
N VAL A 277 -12.66 -10.03 7.62
CA VAL A 277 -13.41 -11.15 8.22
C VAL A 277 -12.47 -12.20 8.81
N THR A 278 -12.93 -12.95 9.81
CA THR A 278 -12.09 -13.98 10.46
C THR A 278 -11.64 -15.05 9.46
N GLY A 279 -10.40 -15.49 9.59
CA GLY A 279 -9.77 -16.43 8.67
C GLY A 279 -9.40 -15.85 7.30
N GLY A 280 -9.77 -14.60 7.01
CA GLY A 280 -9.59 -13.96 5.72
C GLY A 280 -8.13 -13.86 5.26
N GLU A 281 -7.93 -13.91 3.95
CA GLU A 281 -6.67 -13.72 3.22
C GLU A 281 -6.92 -12.65 2.16
N TYR A 282 -6.03 -11.65 2.07
CA TYR A 282 -6.17 -10.52 1.14
C TYR A 282 -5.09 -10.49 0.05
N GLY A 283 -4.28 -11.56 -0.05
CA GLY A 283 -3.55 -11.90 -1.27
C GLY A 283 -2.19 -11.22 -1.43
N TRP A 284 -1.71 -10.45 -0.45
CA TRP A 284 -0.39 -9.85 -0.53
C TRP A 284 0.71 -10.90 -0.55
N ARG A 285 1.62 -10.81 -1.51
CA ARG A 285 2.90 -11.54 -1.55
C ARG A 285 3.96 -10.58 -2.10
N SER A 286 5.20 -10.71 -1.64
CA SER A 286 6.27 -9.80 -2.08
C SER A 286 6.54 -9.85 -3.59
N GLY A 287 6.90 -8.71 -4.18
CA GLY A 287 7.22 -8.53 -5.60
C GLY A 287 6.05 -8.90 -6.52
N ALA A 288 6.37 -9.56 -7.63
CA ALA A 288 5.41 -9.99 -8.65
C ALA A 288 4.53 -11.18 -8.22
N GLY A 289 4.59 -11.61 -6.95
CA GLY A 289 3.83 -12.75 -6.45
C GLY A 289 2.40 -12.43 -6.00
N ARG A 290 1.98 -11.16 -6.03
CA ARG A 290 0.67 -10.72 -5.50
C ARG A 290 -0.48 -11.46 -6.17
N TRP A 291 -1.47 -11.85 -5.38
CA TRP A 291 -2.63 -12.55 -5.88
C TRP A 291 -3.65 -11.57 -6.45
N PRO A 292 -4.28 -11.91 -7.59
CA PRO A 292 -5.39 -11.11 -8.11
C PRO A 292 -6.66 -11.29 -7.27
N ASP A 293 -7.49 -10.26 -7.25
CA ASP A 293 -8.71 -10.19 -6.45
C ASP A 293 -9.76 -11.25 -6.82
N TYR A 294 -9.67 -11.93 -7.97
CA TYR A 294 -10.60 -12.98 -8.38
C TYR A 294 -10.23 -14.39 -7.87
N TYR A 295 -9.08 -14.58 -7.21
CA TYR A 295 -8.73 -15.88 -6.61
C TYR A 295 -9.73 -16.27 -5.52
N ALA A 296 -10.38 -17.43 -5.67
CA ALA A 296 -11.45 -17.87 -4.76
C ALA A 296 -11.01 -18.00 -3.29
N ASP A 297 -9.72 -18.15 -3.02
CA ASP A 297 -9.11 -18.18 -1.69
C ASP A 297 -8.58 -16.82 -1.18
N SER A 298 -8.85 -15.74 -1.90
CA SER A 298 -8.67 -14.34 -1.46
C SER A 298 -10.03 -13.64 -1.30
N LEU A 299 -10.08 -12.57 -0.51
CA LEU A 299 -11.23 -11.66 -0.42
C LEU A 299 -10.90 -10.30 -1.08
N PRO A 300 -11.80 -9.76 -1.92
CA PRO A 300 -11.53 -8.54 -2.68
C PRO A 300 -11.67 -7.28 -1.82
N ALA A 301 -11.19 -6.15 -2.35
CA ALA A 301 -11.47 -4.83 -1.80
C ALA A 301 -12.98 -4.56 -1.71
N ALA A 302 -13.40 -3.76 -0.72
CA ALA A 302 -14.71 -3.13 -0.72
C ALA A 302 -14.73 -1.90 -1.64
N VAL A 303 -13.61 -1.14 -1.66
CA VAL A 303 -13.43 0.06 -2.49
C VAL A 303 -11.95 0.21 -2.84
N ASP A 304 -11.62 0.32 -4.12
CA ASP A 304 -10.29 0.76 -4.57
C ASP A 304 -10.22 2.29 -4.56
N ILE A 305 -9.22 2.84 -3.87
CA ILE A 305 -8.97 4.29 -3.77
C ILE A 305 -7.96 4.75 -4.82
N GLY A 306 -7.03 3.86 -5.22
CA GLY A 306 -6.00 4.16 -6.21
C GLY A 306 -4.65 4.48 -5.57
N ILE A 307 -4.01 5.57 -5.98
CA ILE A 307 -2.69 5.95 -5.47
C ILE A 307 -2.81 6.68 -4.12
N GLY A 308 -1.98 6.32 -3.15
CA GLY A 308 -2.01 6.89 -1.81
C GLY A 308 -1.00 6.24 -0.85
N CYS A 309 -0.97 6.73 0.38
CA CYS A 309 -0.22 6.17 1.50
C CYS A 309 -1.13 6.14 2.73
N PRO A 310 -1.77 4.99 3.02
CA PRO A 310 -2.68 4.81 4.15
C PRO A 310 -2.05 5.15 5.49
N THR A 311 -2.79 5.90 6.30
CA THR A 311 -2.52 6.14 7.72
C THR A 311 -3.80 5.90 8.54
N GLY A 312 -4.23 6.84 9.39
CA GLY A 312 -5.39 6.68 10.27
C GLY A 312 -6.71 6.31 9.57
N VAL A 313 -7.50 5.49 10.27
CA VAL A 313 -8.80 4.97 9.85
C VAL A 313 -9.79 5.06 11.01
N LYS A 314 -10.94 5.71 10.79
CA LYS A 314 -11.97 5.84 11.83
C LYS A 314 -13.38 5.93 11.28
N PHE A 315 -14.32 5.24 11.91
CA PHE A 315 -15.73 5.46 11.63
C PHE A 315 -16.25 6.74 12.29
N GLY A 316 -17.10 7.46 11.55
CA GLY A 316 -17.77 8.67 12.04
C GLY A 316 -18.83 8.47 13.12
N THR A 317 -18.96 7.26 13.69
CA THR A 317 -20.09 6.86 14.55
C THR A 317 -20.19 7.67 15.83
N LYS A 318 -19.07 8.19 16.33
CA LYS A 318 -19.01 9.08 17.51
C LYS A 318 -19.16 10.57 17.19
N SER A 319 -19.26 10.93 15.91
CA SER A 319 -19.37 12.32 15.49
C SER A 319 -20.78 12.90 15.71
N ASN A 320 -20.85 14.22 15.83
CA ASN A 320 -22.11 14.96 15.79
C ASN A 320 -22.51 15.36 14.35
N PHE A 321 -21.79 14.89 13.32
CA PHE A 321 -22.00 15.25 11.92
C PHE A 321 -23.36 14.77 11.40
N PRO A 322 -23.79 15.17 10.19
CA PRO A 322 -24.96 14.56 9.55
C PRO A 322 -24.79 13.04 9.33
N LYS A 323 -25.90 12.30 9.23
CA LYS A 323 -25.91 10.82 9.20
C LYS A 323 -25.03 10.22 8.10
N LYS A 324 -24.95 10.84 6.92
CA LYS A 324 -24.02 10.43 5.84
C LYS A 324 -22.60 10.23 6.39
N TYR A 325 -22.11 11.21 7.14
CA TYR A 325 -20.76 11.21 7.70
C TYR A 325 -20.64 10.43 9.01
N GLN A 326 -21.74 10.25 9.76
CA GLN A 326 -21.73 9.35 10.92
C GLN A 326 -21.56 7.88 10.51
N GLN A 327 -22.03 7.51 9.31
CA GLN A 327 -21.92 6.15 8.76
C GLN A 327 -20.68 5.95 7.88
N ALA A 328 -19.96 7.02 7.55
CA ALA A 328 -18.77 6.95 6.72
C ALA A 328 -17.57 6.41 7.50
N LEU A 329 -16.72 5.67 6.79
CA LEU A 329 -15.36 5.37 7.20
C LEU A 329 -14.46 6.51 6.72
N PHE A 330 -13.77 7.17 7.64
CA PHE A 330 -12.73 8.12 7.29
C PHE A 330 -11.41 7.41 7.14
N ALA A 331 -10.73 7.61 6.00
CA ALA A 331 -9.45 6.99 5.69
C ALA A 331 -8.46 8.05 5.24
N MET A 332 -7.25 8.03 5.81
CA MET A 332 -6.25 9.07 5.63
C MET A 332 -5.17 8.66 4.61
N ASP A 333 -4.78 9.63 3.79
CA ASP A 333 -3.69 9.49 2.84
C ASP A 333 -2.62 10.55 3.11
N TRP A 334 -1.51 10.07 3.66
CA TRP A 334 -0.35 10.87 4.02
C TRP A 334 0.33 11.49 2.79
N SER A 335 0.31 10.79 1.65
CA SER A 335 1.12 11.16 0.49
C SER A 335 0.56 12.33 -0.31
N TYR A 336 -0.75 12.46 -0.39
CA TYR A 336 -1.37 13.53 -1.19
C TYR A 336 -2.23 14.48 -0.34
N GLY A 337 -2.15 14.32 0.98
CA GLY A 337 -2.77 15.18 1.97
C GLY A 337 -4.28 15.21 1.89
N ARG A 338 -4.88 14.01 2.03
CA ARG A 338 -6.32 13.80 1.88
C ARG A 338 -6.86 13.00 3.05
N ILE A 339 -8.05 13.37 3.51
CA ILE A 339 -8.92 12.51 4.32
C ILE A 339 -10.12 12.18 3.44
N PHE A 340 -10.34 10.90 3.16
CA PHE A 340 -11.52 10.43 2.43
C PHE A 340 -12.68 10.20 3.39
N ALA A 341 -13.89 10.49 2.95
CA ALA A 341 -15.10 9.91 3.55
C ALA A 341 -15.60 8.79 2.62
N VAL A 342 -15.52 7.54 3.09
CA VAL A 342 -15.92 6.35 2.36
C VAL A 342 -17.33 5.96 2.79
N ASN A 343 -18.28 6.07 1.86
CA ASN A 343 -19.66 5.66 2.08
C ASN A 343 -19.82 4.19 1.67
N LEU A 344 -20.00 3.32 2.66
CA LEU A 344 -20.16 1.89 2.47
C LEU A 344 -21.62 1.51 2.20
N HIS A 345 -21.83 0.64 1.22
CA HIS A 345 -23.12 0.11 0.79
C HIS A 345 -23.16 -1.39 1.06
N GLU A 346 -24.19 -1.85 1.77
CA GLU A 346 -24.32 -3.27 2.10
C GLU A 346 -24.59 -4.11 0.84
N GLN A 347 -23.78 -5.14 0.59
CA GLN A 347 -23.95 -6.09 -0.50
C GLN A 347 -23.76 -7.52 0.02
N GLY A 348 -24.87 -8.23 0.19
CA GLY A 348 -24.85 -9.57 0.78
C GLY A 348 -24.28 -9.55 2.22
N ALA A 349 -23.34 -10.44 2.52
CA ALA A 349 -22.61 -10.53 3.77
C ALA A 349 -21.40 -9.57 3.84
N THR A 350 -21.23 -8.70 2.85
CA THR A 350 -20.11 -7.75 2.73
C THR A 350 -20.60 -6.36 2.34
N TYR A 351 -19.67 -5.51 1.90
CA TYR A 351 -19.90 -4.12 1.53
C TYR A 351 -19.16 -3.79 0.22
N THR A 352 -19.76 -2.90 -0.56
CA THR A 352 -19.09 -2.10 -1.58
C THR A 352 -19.12 -0.64 -1.14
N GLY A 353 -18.63 0.30 -1.94
CA GLY A 353 -18.70 1.70 -1.54
C GLY A 353 -18.30 2.68 -2.62
N ASN A 354 -18.40 3.96 -2.26
CA ASN A 354 -17.79 5.07 -2.97
C ASN A 354 -17.10 6.00 -1.97
N TYR A 355 -16.26 6.90 -2.46
CA TYR A 355 -15.53 7.84 -1.60
C TYR A 355 -15.58 9.26 -2.15
N GLU A 356 -15.40 10.23 -1.25
CA GLU A 356 -15.17 11.63 -1.59
C GLU A 356 -14.01 12.20 -0.77
N ASN A 357 -13.32 13.21 -1.31
CA ASN A 357 -12.34 13.97 -0.52
C ASN A 357 -13.08 14.80 0.53
N PHE A 358 -12.87 14.49 1.81
CA PHE A 358 -13.49 15.17 2.94
C PHE A 358 -12.61 16.28 3.51
N VAL A 359 -11.30 16.08 3.58
CA VAL A 359 -10.33 17.15 3.82
C VAL A 359 -9.23 17.03 2.79
N LYS A 360 -8.80 18.16 2.22
CA LYS A 360 -7.65 18.20 1.31
C LYS A 360 -6.79 19.44 1.58
N GLY A 361 -5.48 19.28 1.57
CA GLY A 361 -4.52 20.39 1.69
C GLY A 361 -3.13 20.01 1.16
N LYS A 362 -2.28 21.01 0.92
CA LYS A 362 -0.89 20.82 0.49
C LYS A 362 0.02 21.89 1.17
N PRO A 363 0.99 21.51 2.02
CA PRO A 363 1.21 20.17 2.56
C PRO A 363 0.13 19.79 3.59
N LEU A 364 -0.28 18.52 3.66
CA LEU A 364 -1.22 18.04 4.68
C LEU A 364 -1.01 16.54 4.98
N ASN A 365 0.16 16.20 5.47
CA ASN A 365 0.59 14.84 5.79
C ASN A 365 -0.13 14.27 7.02
N VAL A 366 -1.40 13.89 6.85
CA VAL A 366 -2.29 13.37 7.89
C VAL A 366 -1.82 12.01 8.42
N THR A 367 -1.82 11.86 9.74
CA THR A 367 -1.32 10.64 10.41
C THR A 367 -2.40 9.89 11.18
N ASP A 368 -3.28 10.59 11.90
CA ASP A 368 -4.33 9.93 12.69
C ASP A 368 -5.49 10.89 13.03
N LEU A 369 -6.65 10.34 13.43
CA LEU A 369 -7.83 11.11 13.86
C LEU A 369 -8.65 10.45 14.98
N GLU A 370 -9.33 11.30 15.74
CA GLU A 370 -10.32 10.91 16.74
C GLU A 370 -11.55 11.82 16.73
N PHE A 371 -12.66 11.31 17.27
CA PHE A 371 -13.85 12.12 17.52
C PHE A 371 -13.92 12.50 18.99
N GLY A 372 -13.88 13.81 19.26
CA GLY A 372 -13.91 14.34 20.62
C GLY A 372 -15.29 14.21 21.28
N LYS A 373 -15.37 14.50 22.59
CA LYS A 373 -16.64 14.48 23.35
C LYS A 373 -17.68 15.47 22.85
N ASP A 374 -17.26 16.52 22.15
CA ASP A 374 -18.13 17.48 21.47
C ASP A 374 -18.71 16.94 20.15
N GLY A 375 -18.25 15.77 19.69
CA GLY A 375 -18.60 15.13 18.43
C GLY A 375 -17.91 15.74 17.21
N ALA A 376 -16.95 16.65 17.39
CA ALA A 376 -16.11 17.14 16.31
C ALA A 376 -15.00 16.13 15.97
N MET A 377 -14.52 16.17 14.74
CA MET A 377 -13.32 15.42 14.34
C MET A 377 -12.08 16.22 14.75
N TYR A 378 -11.11 15.54 15.35
CA TYR A 378 -9.77 16.04 15.61
C TYR A 378 -8.80 15.19 14.82
N PHE A 379 -7.96 15.82 14.00
CA PHE A 379 -6.95 15.09 13.24
C PHE A 379 -5.58 15.73 13.41
N ILE A 380 -4.55 14.90 13.29
CA ILE A 380 -3.15 15.32 13.38
C ILE A 380 -2.42 15.15 12.04
N THR A 381 -1.41 15.98 11.84
CA THR A 381 -0.39 15.80 10.78
C THR A 381 0.97 15.50 11.40
N GLY A 382 1.88 14.90 10.65
CA GLY A 382 3.25 14.64 11.10
C GLY A 382 3.90 13.44 10.41
N GLY A 383 4.81 12.80 11.12
CA GLY A 383 5.65 11.72 10.57
C GLY A 383 6.82 12.25 9.74
N ARG A 384 7.89 11.44 9.68
CA ARG A 384 9.18 11.76 9.05
C ARG A 384 9.76 13.11 9.50
N GLY A 385 9.58 13.46 10.77
CA GLY A 385 10.10 14.69 11.36
C GLY A 385 9.46 16.00 10.88
N THR A 386 8.39 15.94 10.08
CA THR A 386 7.68 17.11 9.56
C THR A 386 6.91 17.85 10.66
N GLN A 387 6.56 19.11 10.40
CA GLN A 387 5.77 19.94 11.31
C GLN A 387 4.37 19.35 11.55
N SER A 388 4.07 19.09 12.83
CA SER A 388 2.75 18.63 13.25
C SER A 388 1.78 19.76 13.53
N GLY A 389 0.51 19.53 13.23
CA GLY A 389 -0.60 20.37 13.63
C GLY A 389 -1.78 19.54 14.12
N LEU A 390 -2.52 20.08 15.07
CA LEU A 390 -3.81 19.55 15.52
C LEU A 390 -4.92 20.41 14.93
N TYR A 391 -5.84 19.77 14.23
CA TYR A 391 -6.96 20.41 13.57
C TYR A 391 -8.28 19.92 14.14
N ARG A 392 -9.28 20.80 14.14
CA ARG A 392 -10.66 20.49 14.54
C ARG A 392 -11.60 20.74 13.35
N VAL A 393 -12.42 19.76 13.00
CA VAL A 393 -13.45 19.86 11.96
C VAL A 393 -14.83 19.76 12.58
N SER A 394 -15.70 20.72 12.28
CA SER A 394 -17.05 20.83 12.82
C SER A 394 -18.08 21.07 11.72
N PHE A 395 -19.30 20.57 11.90
CA PHE A 395 -20.42 20.87 11.00
C PHE A 395 -21.11 22.18 11.43
N THR A 396 -21.11 23.17 10.55
CA THR A 396 -21.72 24.50 10.72
C THR A 396 -22.87 24.77 9.74
N GLY A 397 -23.20 23.79 8.88
CA GLY A 397 -24.27 23.89 7.90
C GLY A 397 -25.65 24.12 8.52
N ASP A 398 -26.53 24.76 7.75
CA ASP A 398 -27.89 25.04 8.20
C ASP A 398 -28.76 23.78 8.34
N LYS A 399 -29.99 23.97 8.84
CA LYS A 399 -30.95 22.87 9.04
C LYS A 399 -31.37 22.19 7.73
N ALA A 400 -31.39 22.91 6.61
CA ALA A 400 -31.80 22.36 5.32
C ALA A 400 -30.72 21.40 4.79
N LEU A 401 -29.46 21.83 4.81
CA LEU A 401 -28.30 21.03 4.42
C LEU A 401 -28.14 19.81 5.34
N ARG A 402 -28.27 19.98 6.67
CA ARG A 402 -28.24 18.84 7.59
C ARG A 402 -29.34 17.83 7.28
N ARG A 403 -30.56 18.29 6.96
CA ARG A 403 -31.67 17.40 6.60
C ARG A 403 -31.38 16.63 5.31
N GLU A 404 -30.76 17.28 4.33
CA GLU A 404 -30.32 16.63 3.09
C GLU A 404 -29.26 15.56 3.36
N LEU A 405 -28.18 15.90 4.06
CA LEU A 405 -27.10 14.97 4.41
C LEU A 405 -27.52 13.87 5.40
N ASN A 406 -28.71 14.00 6.02
CA ASN A 406 -29.31 12.96 6.84
C ASN A 406 -30.14 11.94 6.04
N ARG A 407 -30.38 12.18 4.74
CA ARG A 407 -31.05 11.23 3.84
C ARG A 407 -30.04 10.17 3.42
N VAL A 408 -29.93 9.14 4.24
CA VAL A 408 -29.15 7.93 3.98
C VAL A 408 -30.09 6.75 3.72
N ASP A 409 -29.61 5.76 2.99
CA ASP A 409 -30.37 4.56 2.72
C ASP A 409 -30.67 3.79 4.01
N LYS A 410 -31.80 3.07 4.00
CA LYS A 410 -32.16 2.21 5.12
C LYS A 410 -31.30 0.94 5.10
N PRO A 411 -30.89 0.42 6.26
CA PRO A 411 -30.19 -0.86 6.33
C PRO A 411 -30.97 -1.98 5.63
N SER A 412 -30.27 -2.80 4.87
CA SER A 412 -30.83 -3.93 4.13
C SER A 412 -31.04 -5.12 5.07
N ARG A 413 -32.31 -5.52 5.24
CA ARG A 413 -32.66 -6.72 6.02
C ARG A 413 -32.03 -7.99 5.44
N ALA A 414 -31.91 -8.07 4.12
CA ALA A 414 -31.29 -9.19 3.44
C ALA A 414 -29.79 -9.26 3.72
N ALA A 415 -29.09 -8.12 3.65
CA ALA A 415 -27.67 -8.05 3.97
C ALA A 415 -27.40 -8.37 5.44
N ALA A 416 -28.21 -7.82 6.36
CA ALA A 416 -28.13 -8.15 7.78
C ALA A 416 -28.28 -9.67 8.03
N LYS A 417 -29.25 -10.33 7.38
CA LYS A 417 -29.41 -11.79 7.47
C LYS A 417 -28.20 -12.54 6.91
N ALA A 418 -27.63 -12.08 5.80
CA ALA A 418 -26.43 -12.66 5.20
C ALA A 418 -25.20 -12.54 6.12
N ARG A 419 -25.00 -11.38 6.77
CA ARG A 419 -23.93 -11.20 7.77
C ARG A 419 -24.12 -12.11 8.98
N VAL A 420 -25.33 -12.23 9.52
CA VAL A 420 -25.63 -13.17 10.60
C VAL A 420 -25.30 -14.62 10.20
N LEU A 421 -25.61 -15.02 8.97
CA LEU A 421 -25.23 -16.34 8.46
C LEU A 421 -23.70 -16.49 8.38
N ARG A 422 -23.01 -15.50 7.86
CA ARG A 422 -21.53 -15.49 7.80
C ARG A 422 -20.93 -15.60 9.21
N HIS A 423 -21.39 -14.83 10.19
CA HIS A 423 -20.90 -14.90 11.58
C HIS A 423 -21.11 -16.30 12.19
N LYS A 424 -22.20 -17.00 11.85
CA LYS A 424 -22.40 -18.40 12.27
C LYS A 424 -21.38 -19.35 11.66
N LEU A 425 -20.94 -19.12 10.43
CA LEU A 425 -19.87 -19.89 9.79
C LEU A 425 -18.51 -19.57 10.42
N GLU A 426 -18.25 -18.28 10.65
CA GLU A 426 -17.04 -17.77 11.31
C GLU A 426 -16.85 -18.31 12.73
N ALA A 427 -17.94 -18.62 13.44
CA ALA A 427 -17.89 -19.22 14.76
C ALA A 427 -17.16 -20.60 14.81
N PHE A 428 -17.10 -21.31 13.67
CA PHE A 428 -16.36 -22.57 13.51
C PHE A 428 -14.88 -22.37 13.14
N HIS A 429 -14.46 -21.16 12.76
CA HIS A 429 -13.07 -20.90 12.36
C HIS A 429 -12.14 -21.14 13.55
N GLY A 430 -11.07 -21.89 13.31
CA GLY A 430 -10.13 -22.23 14.40
C GLY A 430 -10.52 -23.47 15.20
N LYS A 431 -11.76 -23.94 15.13
CA LYS A 431 -12.31 -24.90 16.08
C LYS A 431 -12.74 -26.19 15.39
N THR A 432 -12.50 -27.31 16.06
CA THR A 432 -13.08 -28.59 15.65
C THR A 432 -14.48 -28.73 16.22
N ASP A 433 -15.47 -29.03 15.37
CA ASP A 433 -16.86 -29.24 15.75
C ASP A 433 -17.51 -30.29 14.83
N ALA A 434 -18.20 -31.27 15.43
CA ALA A 434 -18.78 -32.39 14.70
C ALA A 434 -19.88 -31.98 13.70
N GLY A 435 -20.59 -30.87 13.95
CA GLY A 435 -21.63 -30.33 13.09
C GLY A 435 -21.14 -29.28 12.08
N ALA A 436 -19.88 -28.85 12.16
CA ALA A 436 -19.35 -27.77 11.32
C ALA A 436 -19.44 -28.09 9.82
N VAL A 437 -19.02 -29.30 9.41
CA VAL A 437 -19.03 -29.71 8.00
C VAL A 437 -20.45 -29.70 7.46
N ASP A 438 -21.41 -30.31 8.17
CA ASP A 438 -22.80 -30.39 7.73
C ASP A 438 -23.47 -29.03 7.64
N PHE A 439 -23.18 -28.13 8.59
CA PHE A 439 -23.69 -26.77 8.55
C PHE A 439 -23.06 -25.95 7.41
N ALA A 440 -21.74 -26.02 7.23
CA ALA A 440 -21.01 -25.18 6.29
C ALA A 440 -21.15 -25.63 4.83
N TRP A 441 -21.25 -26.94 4.56
CA TRP A 441 -21.20 -27.48 3.20
C TRP A 441 -22.20 -26.86 2.21
N PRO A 442 -23.50 -26.70 2.56
CA PRO A 442 -24.47 -26.09 1.64
C PRO A 442 -24.10 -24.66 1.25
N HIS A 443 -23.33 -23.96 2.09
CA HIS A 443 -22.94 -22.57 1.89
C HIS A 443 -21.72 -22.39 0.98
N LEU A 444 -21.01 -23.46 0.62
CA LEU A 444 -20.06 -23.44 -0.50
C LEU A 444 -20.74 -23.08 -1.82
N ARG A 445 -22.06 -23.30 -1.95
CA ARG A 445 -22.86 -23.01 -3.15
C ARG A 445 -23.46 -21.60 -3.15
N SER A 446 -23.16 -20.79 -2.13
CA SER A 446 -23.70 -19.44 -2.02
C SER A 446 -23.23 -18.56 -3.18
N PRO A 447 -24.07 -17.70 -3.80
CA PRO A 447 -23.57 -16.71 -4.76
C PRO A 447 -22.72 -15.62 -4.07
N ASP A 448 -22.86 -15.47 -2.75
CA ASP A 448 -22.09 -14.54 -1.93
C ASP A 448 -20.71 -15.12 -1.58
N ARG A 449 -19.66 -14.46 -2.08
CA ARG A 449 -18.27 -14.88 -1.91
C ARG A 449 -17.80 -14.88 -0.45
N PHE A 450 -18.27 -13.95 0.37
CA PHE A 450 -17.87 -13.88 1.77
C PHE A 450 -18.52 -15.02 2.58
N ILE A 451 -19.75 -15.42 2.22
CA ILE A 451 -20.36 -16.65 2.75
C ILE A 451 -19.61 -17.89 2.29
N ARG A 452 -19.26 -18.01 0.99
CA ARG A 452 -18.47 -19.14 0.48
C ARG A 452 -17.11 -19.25 1.16
N GLY A 453 -16.40 -18.13 1.31
CA GLY A 453 -15.12 -18.06 2.00
C GLY A 453 -15.23 -18.50 3.46
N ALA A 454 -16.21 -17.97 4.20
CA ALA A 454 -16.43 -18.36 5.59
C ALA A 454 -16.79 -19.86 5.73
N ALA A 455 -17.60 -20.39 4.82
CA ALA A 455 -17.94 -21.81 4.78
C ALA A 455 -16.72 -22.69 4.49
N ARG A 456 -15.89 -22.31 3.51
CA ARG A 456 -14.65 -23.01 3.18
C ARG A 456 -13.71 -23.06 4.38
N ILE A 457 -13.47 -21.93 5.05
CA ILE A 457 -12.58 -21.85 6.22
C ILE A 457 -13.14 -22.68 7.40
N ALA A 458 -14.46 -22.73 7.58
CA ALA A 458 -15.08 -23.59 8.58
C ALA A 458 -14.81 -25.08 8.31
N ILE A 459 -14.83 -25.50 7.04
CA ILE A 459 -14.50 -26.87 6.61
C ILE A 459 -13.00 -27.15 6.73
N GLU A 460 -12.15 -26.23 6.25
CA GLU A 460 -10.69 -26.30 6.39
C GLU A 460 -10.25 -26.34 7.87
N SER A 461 -11.12 -25.91 8.78
CA SER A 461 -10.88 -26.00 10.21
C SER A 461 -11.12 -27.38 10.81
N GLN A 462 -11.71 -28.31 10.05
CA GLN A 462 -12.01 -29.68 10.47
C GLN A 462 -10.98 -30.68 9.91
N PRO A 463 -10.75 -31.81 10.59
CA PRO A 463 -9.85 -32.85 10.08
C PRO A 463 -10.24 -33.33 8.68
N VAL A 464 -9.30 -33.32 7.73
CA VAL A 464 -9.56 -33.65 6.30
C VAL A 464 -10.29 -34.98 6.11
N ALA A 465 -9.99 -35.98 6.95
CA ALA A 465 -10.60 -37.30 6.89
C ALA A 465 -12.14 -37.28 7.06
N THR A 466 -12.72 -36.25 7.68
CA THR A 466 -14.18 -36.17 7.92
C THR A 466 -14.96 -35.63 6.73
N TRP A 467 -14.29 -35.00 5.75
CA TRP A 467 -14.99 -34.33 4.64
C TRP A 467 -14.38 -34.56 3.25
N LYS A 468 -13.19 -35.16 3.13
CA LYS A 468 -12.54 -35.41 1.83
C LYS A 468 -13.44 -36.16 0.85
N ASP A 469 -14.12 -37.21 1.30
CA ASP A 469 -14.92 -38.06 0.41
C ASP A 469 -16.14 -37.29 -0.10
N ARG A 470 -16.68 -36.38 0.72
CA ARG A 470 -17.74 -35.46 0.34
C ARG A 470 -17.26 -34.44 -0.71
N ALA A 471 -16.05 -33.91 -0.57
CA ALA A 471 -15.45 -33.03 -1.59
C ALA A 471 -15.29 -33.75 -2.94
N LEU A 472 -14.80 -34.99 -2.89
CA LEU A 472 -14.58 -35.81 -4.08
C LEU A 472 -15.88 -36.26 -4.75
N ALA A 473 -16.97 -36.42 -4.00
CA ALA A 473 -18.28 -36.84 -4.49
C ALA A 473 -19.22 -35.67 -4.88
N GLU A 474 -18.92 -34.44 -4.48
CA GLU A 474 -19.76 -33.28 -4.78
C GLU A 474 -19.93 -33.09 -6.30
N SER A 475 -21.18 -32.85 -6.71
CA SER A 475 -21.61 -32.81 -8.10
C SER A 475 -22.11 -31.42 -8.51
N ASP A 476 -22.53 -30.59 -7.55
CA ASP A 476 -22.78 -29.18 -7.79
C ASP A 476 -21.45 -28.47 -8.07
N THR A 477 -21.35 -27.77 -9.20
CA THR A 477 -20.09 -27.18 -9.65
C THR A 477 -19.50 -26.20 -8.63
N GLU A 478 -20.30 -25.29 -8.07
CA GLU A 478 -19.82 -24.28 -7.12
C GLU A 478 -19.37 -24.95 -5.81
N GLY A 479 -20.19 -25.86 -5.29
CA GLY A 479 -19.85 -26.64 -4.10
C GLY A 479 -18.60 -27.51 -4.30
N ALA A 480 -18.46 -28.13 -5.47
CA ALA A 480 -17.34 -29.00 -5.77
C ALA A 480 -16.04 -28.21 -5.92
N LEU A 481 -16.03 -27.09 -6.64
CA LEU A 481 -14.83 -26.27 -6.80
C LEU A 481 -14.36 -25.70 -5.44
N GLY A 482 -15.28 -25.21 -4.60
CA GLY A 482 -14.95 -24.75 -3.26
C GLY A 482 -14.42 -25.86 -2.34
N GLY A 483 -15.04 -27.05 -2.37
CA GLY A 483 -14.60 -28.21 -1.59
C GLY A 483 -13.26 -28.79 -2.06
N LEU A 484 -13.02 -28.83 -3.38
CA LEU A 484 -11.76 -29.28 -3.97
C LEU A 484 -10.64 -28.25 -3.74
N LEU A 485 -10.96 -26.95 -3.69
CA LEU A 485 -10.00 -25.92 -3.26
C LEU A 485 -9.58 -26.13 -1.80
N ALA A 486 -10.54 -26.38 -0.90
CA ALA A 486 -10.24 -26.74 0.49
C ALA A 486 -9.34 -28.00 0.56
N LEU A 487 -9.64 -29.03 -0.25
CA LEU A 487 -8.85 -30.26 -0.30
C LEU A 487 -7.44 -30.02 -0.83
N ALA A 488 -7.27 -29.16 -1.85
CA ALA A 488 -5.95 -28.77 -2.35
C ALA A 488 -5.11 -28.02 -1.29
N ARG A 489 -5.78 -27.24 -0.43
CA ARG A 489 -5.15 -26.44 0.63
C ARG A 489 -4.74 -27.27 1.85
N CYS A 490 -5.57 -28.22 2.26
CA CYS A 490 -5.42 -28.96 3.52
C CYS A 490 -5.02 -30.43 3.35
N GLY A 491 -5.28 -31.05 2.20
CA GLY A 491 -4.91 -32.44 1.90
C GLY A 491 -3.46 -32.58 1.46
N GLY A 492 -2.86 -33.76 1.66
CA GLY A 492 -1.52 -34.08 1.20
C GLY A 492 -1.48 -34.67 -0.20
N LYS A 493 -0.28 -35.07 -0.63
CA LYS A 493 0.01 -35.70 -1.94
C LYS A 493 -0.93 -36.88 -2.24
N GLU A 494 -1.28 -37.65 -1.21
CA GLU A 494 -2.16 -38.81 -1.27
C GLU A 494 -3.58 -38.50 -1.78
N THR A 495 -4.04 -37.25 -1.64
CA THR A 495 -5.37 -36.84 -2.11
C THR A 495 -5.38 -36.27 -3.53
N GLN A 496 -4.19 -35.95 -4.08
CA GLN A 496 -4.08 -35.19 -5.33
C GLN A 496 -4.70 -35.93 -6.53
N ARG A 497 -4.42 -37.22 -6.68
CA ARG A 497 -4.91 -37.99 -7.83
C ARG A 497 -6.44 -38.01 -7.88
N ASP A 498 -7.09 -38.26 -6.76
CA ASP A 498 -8.55 -38.29 -6.66
C ASP A 498 -9.16 -36.91 -6.86
N LEU A 499 -8.52 -35.86 -6.33
CA LEU A 499 -8.90 -34.46 -6.55
C LEU A 499 -8.88 -34.11 -8.04
N LEU A 500 -7.77 -34.42 -8.73
CA LEU A 500 -7.63 -34.14 -10.17
C LEU A 500 -8.62 -34.96 -11.01
N MET A 501 -8.92 -36.19 -10.59
CA MET A 501 -9.96 -37.01 -11.21
C MET A 501 -11.36 -36.41 -11.00
N ALA A 502 -11.67 -35.90 -9.81
CA ALA A 502 -12.93 -35.21 -9.52
C ALA A 502 -13.12 -33.95 -10.38
N LEU A 503 -12.07 -33.15 -10.58
CA LEU A 503 -12.10 -31.96 -11.44
C LEU A 503 -12.46 -32.25 -12.90
N ARG A 504 -12.29 -33.48 -13.38
CA ARG A 504 -12.65 -33.86 -14.76
C ARG A 504 -14.15 -33.79 -15.03
N ARG A 505 -15.00 -33.85 -13.99
CA ARG A 505 -16.46 -33.73 -14.11
C ARG A 505 -16.91 -32.34 -14.58
N PHE A 506 -16.03 -31.34 -14.49
CA PHE A 506 -16.35 -29.94 -14.76
C PHE A 506 -15.49 -29.40 -15.92
N PRO A 507 -15.76 -29.72 -17.20
CA PRO A 507 -14.92 -29.29 -18.34
C PRO A 507 -14.79 -27.76 -18.41
N LEU A 508 -13.56 -27.24 -18.53
CA LEU A 508 -13.27 -25.80 -18.41
C LEU A 508 -14.12 -24.94 -19.36
N GLN A 509 -14.23 -25.35 -20.63
CA GLN A 509 -14.98 -24.65 -21.67
C GLN A 509 -16.50 -24.59 -21.44
N SER A 510 -17.02 -25.43 -20.53
CA SER A 510 -18.45 -25.46 -20.17
C SER A 510 -18.78 -24.55 -18.98
N LEU A 511 -17.76 -24.04 -18.28
CA LEU A 511 -17.90 -23.23 -17.08
C LEU A 511 -18.01 -21.74 -17.44
N PRO A 512 -18.79 -20.95 -16.67
CA PRO A 512 -18.68 -19.49 -16.70
C PRO A 512 -17.30 -19.04 -16.21
N GLU A 513 -16.88 -17.83 -16.61
CA GLU A 513 -15.53 -17.31 -16.38
C GLU A 513 -15.07 -17.40 -14.92
N ASN A 514 -15.92 -17.05 -13.95
CA ASN A 514 -15.58 -17.14 -12.52
C ASN A 514 -15.24 -18.57 -12.07
N GLN A 515 -15.97 -19.57 -12.58
CA GLN A 515 -15.73 -20.98 -12.28
C GLN A 515 -14.55 -21.55 -13.10
N GLN A 516 -14.25 -20.98 -14.28
CA GLN A 516 -13.01 -21.27 -15.00
C GLN A 516 -11.79 -20.85 -14.18
N LEU A 517 -11.81 -19.62 -13.67
CA LEU A 517 -10.75 -19.08 -12.81
C LEU A 517 -10.61 -19.90 -11.52
N GLU A 518 -11.71 -20.25 -10.86
CA GLU A 518 -11.66 -21.08 -9.65
C GLU A 518 -11.11 -22.48 -9.94
N LYS A 519 -11.55 -23.14 -11.03
CA LYS A 519 -10.99 -24.43 -11.42
C LYS A 519 -9.47 -24.36 -11.69
N LEU A 520 -9.01 -23.33 -12.40
CA LEU A 520 -7.58 -23.13 -12.64
C LEU A 520 -6.83 -22.86 -11.33
N ARG A 521 -7.44 -22.10 -10.41
CA ARG A 521 -6.89 -21.88 -9.07
C ARG A 521 -6.77 -23.17 -8.27
N VAL A 522 -7.76 -24.08 -8.32
CA VAL A 522 -7.65 -25.41 -7.68
C VAL A 522 -6.45 -26.19 -8.24
N LEU A 523 -6.24 -26.17 -9.56
CA LEU A 523 -5.07 -26.83 -10.17
C LEU A 523 -3.76 -26.21 -9.69
N GLN A 524 -3.66 -24.88 -9.68
CA GLN A 524 -2.47 -24.16 -9.23
C GLN A 524 -2.14 -24.47 -7.77
N VAL A 525 -3.12 -24.40 -6.87
CA VAL A 525 -2.92 -24.69 -5.43
C VAL A 525 -2.56 -26.16 -5.23
N SER A 526 -3.24 -27.09 -5.91
CA SER A 526 -2.90 -28.51 -5.89
C SER A 526 -1.46 -28.76 -6.34
N TYR A 527 -1.02 -28.15 -7.44
CA TYR A 527 0.35 -28.35 -7.93
C TYR A 527 1.41 -27.69 -7.04
N ALA A 528 1.09 -26.53 -6.46
CA ALA A 528 1.98 -25.82 -5.55
C ALA A 528 2.15 -26.54 -4.20
N ARG A 529 1.05 -27.02 -3.60
CA ARG A 529 1.07 -27.66 -2.28
C ARG A 529 1.26 -29.18 -2.31
N GLN A 530 0.62 -29.85 -3.26
CA GLN A 530 0.65 -31.32 -3.40
C GLN A 530 1.64 -31.77 -4.49
N GLY A 531 2.43 -30.85 -5.05
CA GLY A 531 3.52 -31.13 -5.98
C GLY A 531 3.08 -31.47 -7.41
N ARG A 532 4.06 -31.70 -8.30
CA ARG A 532 3.80 -32.05 -9.71
C ARG A 532 2.98 -33.35 -9.83
N PRO A 533 1.94 -33.42 -10.68
CA PRO A 533 1.19 -34.65 -10.94
C PRO A 533 2.01 -35.72 -11.64
N ASP A 534 1.45 -36.93 -11.70
CA ASP A 534 1.99 -38.05 -12.48
C ASP A 534 2.08 -37.70 -13.98
N ALA A 535 3.05 -38.28 -14.69
CA ALA A 535 3.38 -37.92 -16.07
C ALA A 535 2.20 -38.10 -17.06
N ASP A 536 1.35 -39.10 -16.87
CA ASP A 536 0.14 -39.33 -17.66
C ASP A 536 -0.89 -38.21 -17.46
N VAL A 537 -1.08 -37.77 -16.21
CA VAL A 537 -1.96 -36.66 -15.84
C VAL A 537 -1.42 -35.34 -16.40
N VAL A 538 -0.12 -35.11 -16.31
CA VAL A 538 0.55 -33.92 -16.89
C VAL A 538 0.28 -33.86 -18.39
N LYS A 539 0.59 -34.94 -19.13
CA LYS A 539 0.40 -35.00 -20.58
C LYS A 539 -1.05 -34.72 -20.98
N LEU A 540 -2.00 -35.41 -20.36
CA LEU A 540 -3.43 -35.26 -20.69
C LEU A 540 -3.96 -33.87 -20.37
N THR A 541 -3.52 -33.29 -19.25
CA THR A 541 -3.96 -31.95 -18.83
C THR A 541 -3.36 -30.87 -19.74
N ALA A 542 -2.08 -30.97 -20.09
CA ALA A 542 -1.40 -30.08 -21.01
C ALA A 542 -2.07 -30.07 -22.40
N GLU A 543 -2.40 -31.24 -22.95
CA GLU A 543 -3.08 -31.37 -24.24
C GLU A 543 -4.47 -30.71 -24.21
N LYS A 544 -5.28 -31.01 -23.20
CA LYS A 544 -6.65 -30.49 -23.09
C LYS A 544 -6.70 -28.99 -22.85
N LEU A 545 -5.91 -28.48 -21.90
CA LEU A 545 -5.88 -27.04 -21.63
C LEU A 545 -5.19 -26.28 -22.77
N GLY A 546 -4.17 -26.87 -23.38
CA GLY A 546 -3.45 -26.29 -24.52
C GLY A 546 -4.36 -26.11 -25.74
N ALA A 547 -5.30 -27.02 -25.98
CA ALA A 547 -6.30 -26.89 -27.03
C ALA A 547 -7.30 -25.74 -26.81
N LEU A 548 -7.50 -25.31 -25.56
CA LEU A 548 -8.39 -24.20 -25.21
C LEU A 548 -7.68 -22.84 -25.22
N TYR A 549 -6.36 -22.81 -25.16
CA TYR A 549 -5.56 -21.57 -25.11
C TYR A 549 -5.23 -21.05 -26.52
N PRO A 550 -5.41 -19.75 -26.82
CA PRO A 550 -6.06 -18.75 -25.97
C PRO A 550 -7.59 -18.84 -26.01
N THR A 551 -8.22 -18.49 -24.88
CA THR A 551 -9.65 -18.22 -24.76
C THR A 551 -9.96 -16.77 -25.10
N LYS A 552 -11.24 -16.37 -25.03
CA LYS A 552 -11.68 -14.97 -25.19
C LYS A 552 -11.44 -14.10 -23.96
N SER A 553 -11.17 -14.70 -22.81
CA SER A 553 -10.99 -13.99 -21.54
C SER A 553 -9.50 -13.81 -21.25
N ASP A 554 -9.07 -12.56 -21.07
CA ASP A 554 -7.69 -12.27 -20.67
C ASP A 554 -7.40 -12.88 -19.29
N LEU A 555 -8.29 -12.73 -18.30
CA LEU A 555 -8.10 -13.28 -16.96
C LEU A 555 -7.87 -14.80 -17.00
N VAL A 556 -8.68 -15.52 -17.77
CA VAL A 556 -8.53 -16.98 -17.92
C VAL A 556 -7.23 -17.32 -18.64
N ASN A 557 -6.83 -16.54 -19.65
CA ASN A 557 -5.57 -16.74 -20.36
C ASN A 557 -4.35 -16.50 -19.45
N ARG A 558 -4.42 -15.50 -18.55
CA ARG A 558 -3.38 -15.21 -17.56
C ARG A 558 -3.15 -16.35 -16.58
N GLU A 559 -4.21 -17.09 -16.23
CA GLU A 559 -4.10 -18.30 -15.39
C GLU A 559 -3.69 -19.53 -16.19
N LEU A 560 -4.24 -19.71 -17.40
CA LEU A 560 -3.90 -20.83 -18.28
C LEU A 560 -2.43 -20.84 -18.64
N VAL A 561 -1.84 -19.70 -19.01
CA VAL A 561 -0.43 -19.64 -19.41
C VAL A 561 0.49 -20.13 -18.29
N GLN A 562 0.19 -19.83 -17.03
CA GLN A 562 0.96 -20.31 -15.88
C GLN A 562 0.88 -21.84 -15.75
N VAL A 563 -0.33 -22.39 -15.83
CA VAL A 563 -0.55 -23.83 -15.77
C VAL A 563 0.11 -24.56 -16.94
N LEU A 564 -0.01 -24.01 -18.16
CA LEU A 564 0.58 -24.60 -19.37
C LEU A 564 2.10 -24.56 -19.36
N ILE A 565 2.71 -23.48 -18.89
CA ILE A 565 4.16 -23.40 -18.69
C ILE A 565 4.62 -24.43 -17.66
N PHE A 566 3.94 -24.52 -16.51
CA PHE A 566 4.28 -25.51 -15.50
C PHE A 566 4.19 -26.94 -16.05
N LEU A 567 3.16 -27.24 -16.83
CA LEU A 567 2.96 -28.57 -17.43
C LEU A 567 3.80 -28.82 -18.70
N GLU A 568 4.61 -27.84 -19.14
CA GLU A 568 5.43 -27.92 -20.36
C GLU A 568 4.59 -28.21 -21.62
N ALA A 569 3.43 -27.56 -21.73
CA ALA A 569 2.52 -27.77 -22.86
C ALA A 569 3.15 -27.28 -24.19
N PRO A 570 2.95 -28.01 -25.30
CA PRO A 570 3.44 -27.60 -26.61
C PRO A 570 2.77 -26.30 -27.07
N ASP A 571 3.45 -25.55 -27.93
CA ASP A 571 3.00 -24.31 -28.58
C ASP A 571 2.61 -23.13 -27.67
N VAL A 572 2.79 -23.25 -26.33
CA VAL A 572 2.47 -22.17 -25.38
C VAL A 572 3.21 -20.88 -25.71
N VAL A 573 4.46 -20.98 -26.19
CA VAL A 573 5.28 -19.84 -26.62
C VAL A 573 4.65 -19.12 -27.80
N GLY A 574 4.38 -19.84 -28.90
CA GLY A 574 3.85 -19.25 -30.13
C GLY A 574 2.51 -18.57 -29.89
N LYS A 575 1.60 -19.25 -29.19
CA LYS A 575 0.28 -18.71 -28.84
C LYS A 575 0.37 -17.47 -27.96
N SER A 576 1.29 -17.45 -26.98
CA SER A 576 1.47 -16.29 -26.09
C SER A 576 2.06 -15.09 -26.83
N LEU A 577 3.00 -15.30 -27.77
CA LEU A 577 3.53 -14.22 -28.61
C LEU A 577 2.44 -13.61 -29.52
N ASP A 578 1.50 -14.41 -30.02
CA ASP A 578 0.35 -13.92 -30.78
C ASP A 578 -0.61 -13.08 -29.92
N ILE A 579 -0.74 -13.40 -28.62
CA ILE A 579 -1.50 -12.57 -27.67
C ILE A 579 -0.76 -11.25 -27.43
N ILE A 580 0.55 -11.29 -27.15
CA ILE A 580 1.37 -10.09 -26.93
C ILE A 580 1.24 -9.11 -28.10
N ALA A 581 1.26 -9.60 -29.34
CA ALA A 581 1.14 -8.75 -30.53
C ALA A 581 -0.22 -8.06 -30.68
N LYS A 582 -1.27 -8.56 -30.02
CA LYS A 582 -2.66 -8.06 -30.12
C LYS A 582 -3.15 -7.36 -28.85
N ALA A 583 -2.41 -7.52 -27.74
CA ALA A 583 -2.82 -7.02 -26.43
C ALA A 583 -2.95 -5.48 -26.45
N PRO A 584 -4.08 -4.93 -25.98
CA PRO A 584 -4.37 -3.50 -26.03
C PRO A 584 -3.57 -2.70 -25.00
N THR A 585 -3.14 -3.33 -23.91
CA THR A 585 -2.43 -2.68 -22.80
C THR A 585 -1.00 -3.19 -22.64
N LEU A 586 -0.14 -2.38 -22.02
CA LEU A 586 1.23 -2.81 -21.69
C LEU A 586 1.23 -3.85 -20.58
N GLU A 587 0.32 -3.75 -19.61
CA GLU A 587 0.17 -4.69 -18.51
C GLU A 587 -0.08 -6.11 -19.01
N GLU A 588 -1.00 -6.27 -19.98
CA GLU A 588 -1.25 -7.56 -20.63
C GLU A 588 0.02 -8.09 -21.32
N GLN A 589 0.67 -7.26 -22.14
CA GLN A 589 1.93 -7.65 -22.81
C GLN A 589 3.00 -8.08 -21.80
N THR A 590 3.20 -7.27 -20.77
CA THR A 590 4.17 -7.52 -19.69
C THR A 590 3.84 -8.78 -18.92
N HIS A 591 2.57 -9.13 -18.70
CA HIS A 591 2.20 -10.40 -18.05
C HIS A 591 2.73 -11.58 -18.84
N TYR A 592 2.46 -11.66 -20.14
CA TYR A 592 2.94 -12.79 -20.96
C TYR A 592 4.46 -12.79 -21.13
N ILE A 593 5.10 -11.63 -21.32
CA ILE A 593 6.56 -11.51 -21.34
C ILE A 593 7.16 -12.03 -20.04
N TYR A 594 6.61 -11.60 -18.89
CA TYR A 594 6.98 -12.08 -17.57
C TYR A 594 6.81 -13.60 -17.46
N GLN A 595 5.66 -14.17 -17.82
CA GLN A 595 5.43 -15.61 -17.66
C GLN A 595 6.36 -16.45 -18.55
N LEU A 596 6.55 -16.05 -19.81
CA LEU A 596 7.38 -16.76 -20.79
C LEU A 596 8.86 -16.87 -20.40
N ARG A 597 9.36 -15.99 -19.50
CA ARG A 597 10.73 -16.10 -18.96
C ARG A 597 11.01 -17.47 -18.29
N ASN A 598 9.95 -18.16 -17.84
CA ASN A 598 10.07 -19.47 -17.19
C ASN A 598 10.18 -20.64 -18.20
N VAL A 599 10.01 -20.40 -19.50
CA VAL A 599 10.08 -21.44 -20.53
C VAL A 599 11.54 -21.64 -20.95
N LYS A 600 12.11 -22.80 -20.61
CA LYS A 600 13.53 -23.11 -20.83
C LYS A 600 13.82 -23.74 -22.20
N THR A 601 12.88 -24.47 -22.77
CA THR A 601 13.04 -25.24 -24.01
C THR A 601 11.82 -25.09 -24.91
N GLY A 602 11.92 -25.52 -26.17
CA GLY A 602 10.80 -25.47 -27.13
C GLY A 602 10.62 -24.14 -27.86
N TRP A 603 11.56 -23.20 -27.68
CA TRP A 603 11.61 -21.96 -28.47
C TRP A 603 12.15 -22.22 -29.87
N THR A 604 11.59 -21.51 -30.86
CA THR A 604 12.29 -21.29 -32.13
C THR A 604 13.10 -20.00 -32.08
N LEU A 605 14.17 -19.92 -32.89
CA LEU A 605 14.97 -18.71 -32.98
C LEU A 605 14.14 -17.47 -33.39
N GLU A 606 13.11 -17.66 -34.21
CA GLU A 606 12.19 -16.58 -34.58
C GLU A 606 11.35 -16.11 -33.39
N GLN A 607 10.84 -17.04 -32.57
CA GLN A 607 10.10 -16.71 -31.36
C GLN A 607 10.98 -15.97 -30.35
N ARG A 608 12.24 -16.39 -30.15
CA ARG A 608 13.20 -15.64 -29.33
C ARG A 608 13.43 -14.23 -29.86
N ARG A 609 13.60 -14.09 -31.18
CA ARG A 609 13.78 -12.78 -31.82
C ARG A 609 12.58 -11.86 -31.57
N LYS A 610 11.35 -12.38 -31.70
CA LYS A 610 10.10 -11.64 -31.37
C LYS A 610 10.06 -11.23 -29.90
N TYR A 611 10.38 -12.16 -28.99
CA TYR A 611 10.42 -11.88 -27.55
C TYR A 611 11.40 -10.77 -27.18
N PHE A 612 12.67 -10.84 -27.64
CA PHE A 612 13.66 -9.81 -27.31
C PHE A 612 13.42 -8.48 -28.02
N ALA A 613 12.91 -8.51 -29.26
CA ALA A 613 12.58 -7.28 -29.99
C ALA A 613 11.50 -6.44 -29.30
N TRP A 614 10.61 -7.05 -28.50
CA TRP A 614 9.60 -6.33 -27.72
C TRP A 614 10.22 -5.28 -26.79
N PHE A 615 11.31 -5.61 -26.09
CA PHE A 615 11.99 -4.67 -25.18
C PHE A 615 12.55 -3.45 -25.91
N THR A 616 13.15 -3.66 -27.09
CA THR A 616 13.68 -2.58 -27.93
C THR A 616 12.56 -1.69 -28.47
N GLN A 617 11.44 -2.29 -28.89
CA GLN A 617 10.28 -1.57 -29.40
C GLN A 617 9.62 -0.72 -28.32
N LEU A 618 9.55 -1.22 -27.08
CA LEU A 618 9.00 -0.49 -25.95
C LEU A 618 9.74 0.84 -25.72
N LYS A 619 11.08 0.84 -25.79
CA LYS A 619 11.91 2.04 -25.58
C LYS A 619 11.68 3.15 -26.62
N LYS A 620 11.22 2.79 -27.82
CA LYS A 620 11.00 3.73 -28.93
C LYS A 620 9.59 4.35 -28.94
N GLN A 621 8.76 4.03 -27.95
CA GLN A 621 7.40 4.55 -27.87
C GLN A 621 7.37 5.87 -27.07
N ASP A 622 7.11 6.98 -27.75
CA ASP A 622 7.12 8.33 -27.18
C ASP A 622 5.94 8.64 -26.22
N ASN A 623 4.94 7.74 -26.07
CA ASN A 623 3.72 8.07 -25.32
C ASN A 623 3.06 6.89 -24.58
N VAL A 624 3.80 6.31 -23.62
CA VAL A 624 3.40 5.17 -22.77
C VAL A 624 2.06 5.41 -22.04
N ALA A 625 1.74 6.65 -21.66
CA ALA A 625 0.53 7.03 -20.92
C ALA A 625 -0.80 6.67 -21.63
N THR A 626 -0.79 6.48 -22.96
CA THR A 626 -2.00 6.13 -23.74
C THR A 626 -2.35 4.63 -23.79
N LYS A 627 -1.61 3.77 -23.05
CA LYS A 627 -1.74 2.30 -23.11
C LYS A 627 -1.98 1.62 -21.76
N HIS A 628 -2.30 2.38 -20.73
CA HIS A 628 -2.65 1.89 -19.41
C HIS A 628 -4.18 1.81 -19.22
N PRO A 629 -4.67 0.99 -18.27
CA PRO A 629 -6.09 0.96 -17.91
C PRO A 629 -6.62 2.36 -17.56
N ALA A 630 -7.80 2.71 -18.06
CA ALA A 630 -8.40 4.02 -17.84
C ALA A 630 -8.55 4.39 -16.35
N LEU A 631 -8.84 3.39 -15.51
CA LEU A 631 -8.98 3.56 -14.07
C LEU A 631 -7.66 3.98 -13.40
N LEU A 632 -6.52 3.42 -13.83
CA LEU A 632 -5.20 3.82 -13.33
C LEU A 632 -4.94 5.30 -13.64
N LEU A 633 -5.18 5.72 -14.89
CA LEU A 633 -5.00 7.11 -15.31
C LEU A 633 -5.94 8.07 -14.56
N GLN A 634 -7.17 7.63 -14.26
CA GLN A 634 -8.12 8.39 -13.45
C GLN A 634 -7.57 8.66 -12.04
N TRP A 635 -7.00 7.66 -11.36
CA TRP A 635 -6.46 7.82 -10.00
C TRP A 635 -5.33 8.86 -9.92
N PHE A 636 -4.44 8.89 -10.92
CA PHE A 636 -3.40 9.91 -11.01
C PHE A 636 -3.99 11.32 -11.15
N LYS A 637 -5.00 11.48 -12.01
CA LYS A 637 -5.70 12.74 -12.17
C LYS A 637 -6.39 13.20 -10.89
N GLU A 638 -7.04 12.29 -10.15
CA GLU A 638 -7.69 12.59 -8.86
C GLU A 638 -6.68 13.04 -7.78
N ALA A 639 -5.45 12.53 -7.87
CA ALA A 639 -4.33 12.96 -7.03
C ALA A 639 -3.61 14.22 -7.54
N ASP A 640 -4.11 14.86 -8.61
CA ASP A 640 -3.51 16.05 -9.24
C ASP A 640 -2.06 15.79 -9.73
N ARG A 641 -1.86 14.62 -10.34
CA ARG A 641 -0.56 14.11 -10.76
C ARG A 641 -0.62 13.58 -12.21
N ASP A 642 0.45 13.79 -12.96
CA ASP A 642 0.62 13.16 -14.27
C ASP A 642 1.11 11.72 -14.12
N TYR A 643 0.67 10.84 -15.01
CA TYR A 643 1.09 9.44 -14.99
C TYR A 643 2.60 9.33 -15.29
N SER A 644 3.27 8.48 -14.51
CA SER A 644 4.64 8.03 -14.78
C SER A 644 4.78 6.60 -14.28
N ASP A 645 5.61 5.76 -14.93
CA ASP A 645 5.76 4.35 -14.52
C ASP A 645 6.36 4.21 -13.11
N GLY A 646 6.22 3.04 -12.51
CA GLY A 646 6.67 2.77 -11.15
C GLY A 646 8.18 2.82 -11.03
N ALA A 647 8.69 3.10 -9.84
CA ALA A 647 10.14 3.11 -9.58
C ALA A 647 10.80 1.74 -9.85
N SER A 648 10.05 0.64 -9.70
CA SER A 648 10.49 -0.74 -9.97
C SER A 648 10.22 -1.17 -11.41
N TYR A 649 9.34 -0.50 -12.16
CA TYR A 649 8.92 -0.89 -13.52
C TYR A 649 10.09 -1.23 -14.45
N GLY A 650 10.99 -0.27 -14.70
CA GLY A 650 12.13 -0.48 -15.61
C GLY A 650 13.08 -1.58 -15.14
N LYS A 651 13.29 -1.71 -13.81
CA LYS A 651 14.15 -2.75 -13.24
C LYS A 651 13.53 -4.14 -13.34
N PHE A 652 12.20 -4.27 -13.20
CA PHE A 652 11.52 -5.53 -13.48
C PHE A 652 11.70 -5.96 -14.92
N LEU A 653 11.59 -5.04 -15.89
CA LEU A 653 11.83 -5.37 -17.31
C LEU A 653 13.29 -5.84 -17.55
N ILE A 654 14.26 -5.20 -16.91
CA ILE A 654 15.67 -5.63 -16.94
C ILE A 654 15.81 -7.05 -16.38
N ASN A 655 15.22 -7.34 -15.22
CA ASN A 655 15.29 -8.65 -14.57
C ASN A 655 14.60 -9.74 -15.40
N ILE A 656 13.41 -9.47 -15.97
CA ILE A 656 12.71 -10.40 -16.86
C ILE A 656 13.56 -10.73 -18.09
N ARG A 657 14.18 -9.71 -18.71
CA ARG A 657 15.07 -9.90 -19.86
C ARG A 657 16.30 -10.72 -19.48
N LYS A 658 16.90 -10.46 -18.31
CA LYS A 658 18.06 -11.20 -17.79
C LYS A 658 17.73 -12.67 -17.58
N ASP A 659 16.61 -12.98 -16.92
CA ASP A 659 16.14 -14.37 -16.74
C ASP A 659 15.99 -15.08 -18.10
N ALA A 660 15.41 -14.40 -19.09
CA ALA A 660 15.24 -14.97 -20.42
C ALA A 660 16.58 -15.20 -21.16
N ILE A 661 17.56 -14.29 -21.03
CA ILE A 661 18.91 -14.45 -21.61
C ILE A 661 19.60 -15.69 -21.04
N LEU A 662 19.45 -15.96 -19.73
CA LEU A 662 20.04 -17.13 -19.06
C LEU A 662 19.50 -18.48 -19.58
N THR A 663 18.41 -18.47 -20.35
CA THR A 663 17.84 -19.68 -20.96
C THR A 663 18.30 -19.91 -22.41
N LEU A 664 19.12 -19.04 -22.98
CA LEU A 664 19.57 -19.16 -24.37
C LEU A 664 20.64 -20.25 -24.51
N ASP A 665 20.54 -21.02 -25.58
CA ASP A 665 21.65 -21.88 -26.01
C ASP A 665 22.73 -21.06 -26.75
N PRO A 666 23.96 -21.60 -26.95
CA PRO A 666 25.04 -20.87 -27.60
C PRO A 666 24.74 -20.37 -29.02
N ARG A 667 23.89 -21.08 -29.78
CA ARG A 667 23.48 -20.69 -31.12
C ARG A 667 22.50 -19.53 -31.06
N GLU A 668 21.53 -19.57 -30.14
CA GLU A 668 20.60 -18.48 -29.89
C GLU A 668 21.33 -17.22 -29.42
N GLU A 669 22.27 -17.35 -28.48
CA GLU A 669 23.08 -16.25 -27.95
C GLU A 669 23.84 -15.53 -29.07
N ALA A 670 24.54 -16.28 -29.93
CA ALA A 670 25.25 -15.72 -31.07
C ALA A 670 24.31 -15.00 -32.06
N ALA A 671 23.13 -15.56 -32.33
CA ALA A 671 22.18 -15.01 -33.30
C ALA A 671 21.36 -13.81 -32.77
N LEU A 672 21.33 -13.62 -31.45
CA LEU A 672 20.54 -12.59 -30.78
C LEU A 672 21.39 -11.53 -30.08
N LYS A 673 22.72 -11.63 -30.13
CA LYS A 673 23.69 -10.72 -29.50
C LYS A 673 23.31 -9.23 -29.57
N VAL A 674 22.92 -8.74 -30.75
CA VAL A 674 22.50 -7.33 -30.94
C VAL A 674 21.28 -6.96 -30.08
N LEU A 675 20.31 -7.87 -29.95
CA LEU A 675 19.10 -7.67 -29.15
C LEU A 675 19.32 -7.92 -27.66
N THR A 676 20.35 -8.67 -27.26
CA THR A 676 20.63 -9.01 -25.85
C THR A 676 21.64 -8.06 -25.20
N GLU A 677 22.56 -7.47 -25.97
CA GLU A 677 23.54 -6.47 -25.49
C GLU A 677 23.00 -5.03 -25.49
N GLU A 678 21.84 -4.77 -26.12
CA GLU A 678 21.24 -3.44 -26.12
C GLU A 678 20.93 -2.97 -24.68
N ASN A 679 21.32 -1.73 -24.35
CA ASN A 679 20.99 -1.11 -23.08
C ASN A 679 19.52 -0.65 -23.08
N ILE A 680 18.69 -1.40 -22.35
CA ILE A 680 17.26 -1.09 -22.13
C ILE A 680 17.02 -0.23 -20.87
N GLY A 681 18.05 0.06 -20.09
CA GLY A 681 17.99 0.93 -18.91
C GLY A 681 18.18 2.42 -19.25
N ALA A 682 18.21 3.25 -18.20
CA ALA A 682 18.47 4.68 -18.33
C ALA A 682 19.89 4.93 -18.90
N PRO A 683 20.06 5.98 -19.73
CA PRO A 683 21.39 6.38 -20.19
C PRO A 683 22.27 6.81 -18.99
N PRO A 684 23.60 6.66 -19.10
CA PRO A 684 24.50 7.14 -18.07
C PRO A 684 24.37 8.66 -17.89
N TRP A 685 24.48 9.12 -16.64
CA TRP A 685 24.40 10.54 -16.29
C TRP A 685 25.56 11.34 -16.90
N LYS A 686 25.27 12.61 -17.24
CA LYS A 686 26.26 13.57 -17.73
C LYS A 686 25.93 14.97 -17.20
N ALA A 687 26.92 15.64 -16.60
CA ALA A 687 26.81 17.05 -16.25
C ALA A 687 26.61 17.94 -17.49
N THR A 688 25.82 19.01 -17.36
CA THR A 688 25.62 19.96 -18.46
C THR A 688 26.79 20.93 -18.62
N LYS A 689 27.50 21.24 -17.52
CA LYS A 689 28.71 22.08 -17.50
C LYS A 689 29.58 21.76 -16.29
N ASP A 690 30.86 22.11 -16.37
CA ASP A 690 31.78 22.08 -15.22
C ASP A 690 31.49 23.26 -14.28
N ARG A 691 31.43 23.00 -12.98
CA ARG A 691 31.06 23.99 -11.96
C ARG A 691 32.07 24.03 -10.81
N PRO A 692 32.58 25.21 -10.42
CA PRO A 692 33.36 25.35 -9.20
C PRO A 692 32.45 25.31 -7.96
N VAL A 693 33.05 25.07 -6.79
CA VAL A 693 32.38 25.26 -5.50
C VAL A 693 32.08 26.75 -5.30
N VAL A 694 30.80 27.06 -5.06
CA VAL A 694 30.27 28.40 -4.79
C VAL A 694 30.28 28.68 -3.28
N LYS A 695 29.60 27.85 -2.49
CA LYS A 695 29.45 28.01 -1.04
C LYS A 695 28.98 26.70 -0.40
N GLU A 696 29.37 26.43 0.84
CA GLU A 696 28.71 25.43 1.69
C GLU A 696 27.41 26.02 2.24
N TRP A 697 26.28 25.71 1.58
CA TRP A 697 24.98 26.27 1.92
C TRP A 697 24.38 25.63 3.17
N THR A 698 23.77 26.44 4.02
CA THR A 698 22.94 25.98 5.16
C THR A 698 21.46 26.31 4.92
N VAL A 699 20.54 25.67 5.65
CA VAL A 699 19.11 26.01 5.59
C VAL A 699 18.90 27.49 5.93
N ALA A 700 19.58 28.00 6.96
CA ALA A 700 19.48 29.38 7.43
C ALA A 700 19.88 30.42 6.37
N ASP A 701 20.78 30.07 5.44
CA ASP A 701 21.22 30.98 4.37
C ASP A 701 20.11 31.31 3.37
N LEU A 702 19.11 30.43 3.20
CA LEU A 702 18.08 30.51 2.18
C LEU A 702 16.66 30.57 2.75
N GLU A 703 16.48 30.33 4.05
CA GLU A 703 15.18 30.24 4.72
C GLU A 703 14.32 31.51 4.52
N SER A 704 14.92 32.69 4.64
CA SER A 704 14.24 33.97 4.44
C SER A 704 13.80 34.22 2.99
N ARG A 705 14.39 33.49 2.03
CA ARG A 705 14.15 33.61 0.58
C ARG A 705 13.18 32.56 0.04
N LEU A 706 12.71 31.61 0.85
CA LEU A 706 11.81 30.53 0.39
C LEU A 706 10.50 31.04 -0.22
N GLY A 707 10.03 32.22 0.19
CA GLY A 707 8.86 32.86 -0.43
C GLY A 707 9.05 33.21 -1.91
N GLU A 708 10.30 33.43 -2.35
CA GLU A 708 10.64 33.75 -3.73
C GLU A 708 10.44 32.57 -4.69
N VAL A 709 10.42 31.34 -4.18
CA VAL A 709 10.23 30.11 -4.97
C VAL A 709 8.84 30.07 -5.66
N LYS A 710 7.87 30.82 -5.13
CA LYS A 710 6.47 30.76 -5.56
C LYS A 710 6.14 31.58 -6.82
N SER A 711 7.07 32.38 -7.34
CA SER A 711 6.86 33.15 -8.59
C SER A 711 8.18 33.59 -9.23
N LYS A 712 8.16 33.93 -10.52
CA LYS A 712 9.29 34.52 -11.26
C LYS A 712 10.59 33.71 -11.24
N ARG A 713 10.53 32.39 -11.01
CA ARG A 713 11.68 31.49 -11.10
C ARG A 713 11.94 31.05 -12.54
N ASN A 714 13.10 30.45 -12.81
CA ASN A 714 13.48 29.98 -14.15
C ASN A 714 13.43 28.44 -14.24
N PHE A 715 12.55 27.94 -15.10
CA PHE A 715 12.34 26.50 -15.29
C PHE A 715 13.57 25.75 -15.81
N GLU A 716 14.21 26.26 -16.88
CA GLU A 716 15.37 25.60 -17.50
C GLU A 716 16.59 25.64 -16.56
N SER A 717 16.78 26.75 -15.84
CA SER A 717 17.79 26.86 -14.79
C SER A 717 17.61 25.78 -13.71
N GLY A 718 16.38 25.63 -13.19
CA GLY A 718 16.05 24.62 -12.19
C GLY A 718 16.25 23.18 -12.69
N LYS A 719 15.86 22.91 -13.93
CA LYS A 719 16.09 21.61 -14.59
C LYS A 719 17.59 21.31 -14.76
N THR A 720 18.37 22.29 -15.19
CA THR A 720 19.83 22.17 -15.28
C THR A 720 20.46 21.95 -13.92
N ALA A 721 20.03 22.69 -12.89
CA ALA A 721 20.49 22.51 -11.52
C ALA A 721 20.18 21.10 -11.00
N PHE A 722 18.99 20.56 -11.28
CA PHE A 722 18.60 19.20 -10.89
C PHE A 722 19.50 18.12 -11.51
N ASN A 723 19.92 18.32 -12.77
CA ASN A 723 20.86 17.44 -13.43
C ASN A 723 22.28 17.59 -12.88
N ASP A 724 22.77 18.81 -12.76
CA ASP A 724 24.17 19.10 -12.40
C ASP A 724 24.47 18.81 -10.93
N ALA A 725 23.49 19.01 -10.05
CA ALA A 725 23.55 18.56 -8.65
C ALA A 725 23.29 17.05 -8.50
N GLN A 726 23.27 16.29 -9.60
CA GLN A 726 23.16 14.83 -9.64
C GLN A 726 21.86 14.25 -9.06
N CYS A 727 20.87 15.09 -8.72
CA CYS A 727 19.58 14.63 -8.20
C CYS A 727 18.90 13.64 -9.17
N ILE A 728 19.05 13.86 -10.48
CA ILE A 728 18.51 13.00 -11.55
C ILE A 728 19.06 11.56 -11.53
N ILE A 729 20.24 11.31 -10.95
CA ILE A 729 20.81 9.96 -10.86
C ILE A 729 19.96 9.09 -9.94
N CYS A 730 19.44 9.67 -8.86
CA CYS A 730 18.73 8.93 -7.83
C CYS A 730 17.22 9.16 -7.86
N HIS A 731 16.75 10.32 -8.31
CA HIS A 731 15.36 10.73 -8.22
C HIS A 731 14.70 10.88 -9.59
N ARG A 732 13.43 10.49 -9.65
CA ARG A 732 12.55 10.76 -10.81
C ARG A 732 11.78 12.05 -10.65
N LEU A 733 11.76 12.85 -11.71
CA LEU A 733 10.99 14.09 -11.82
C LEU A 733 10.80 14.45 -13.30
N GLY A 734 9.61 14.93 -13.69
CA GLY A 734 9.35 15.34 -15.08
C GLY A 734 9.49 14.22 -16.13
N GLY A 735 9.24 12.96 -15.75
CA GLY A 735 9.29 11.81 -16.66
C GLY A 735 10.67 11.17 -16.84
N GLY A 736 11.73 11.70 -16.23
CA GLY A 736 13.09 11.14 -16.29
C GLY A 736 13.75 10.98 -14.93
N GLY A 737 14.94 10.34 -14.91
CA GLY A 737 15.77 10.13 -13.73
C GLY A 737 15.82 8.68 -13.22
N GLY A 738 16.65 8.44 -12.21
CA GLY A 738 16.82 7.11 -11.60
C GLY A 738 15.85 6.83 -10.45
N SER A 739 15.75 5.56 -10.05
CA SER A 739 14.79 5.06 -9.05
C SER A 739 15.45 4.57 -7.76
N VAL A 740 16.55 5.21 -7.37
CA VAL A 740 17.28 4.87 -6.15
C VAL A 740 16.68 5.54 -4.93
N GLY A 741 16.33 6.82 -5.06
CA GLY A 741 15.63 7.61 -4.06
C GLY A 741 14.14 7.73 -4.38
N PRO A 742 13.38 8.39 -3.49
CA PRO A 742 11.95 8.61 -3.69
C PRO A 742 11.68 9.44 -4.94
N GLU A 743 10.52 9.20 -5.54
CA GLU A 743 10.02 10.02 -6.64
C GLU A 743 9.56 11.39 -6.13
N LEU A 744 9.85 12.47 -6.88
CA LEU A 744 9.74 13.85 -6.37
C LEU A 744 8.50 14.61 -6.84
N ALA A 745 7.72 14.12 -7.82
CA ALA A 745 6.54 14.85 -8.30
C ALA A 745 5.46 15.03 -7.20
N GLY A 746 5.44 14.16 -6.19
CA GLY A 746 4.55 14.27 -5.03
C GLY A 746 5.14 15.00 -3.82
N ALA A 747 6.39 15.47 -3.87
CA ALA A 747 7.10 15.95 -2.68
C ALA A 747 6.40 17.15 -2.01
N SER A 748 5.96 18.14 -2.80
CA SER A 748 5.30 19.35 -2.30
C SER A 748 3.91 19.12 -1.69
N SER A 749 3.33 17.91 -1.86
CA SER A 749 2.07 17.55 -1.18
C SER A 749 2.28 17.13 0.27
N LYS A 750 3.51 16.74 0.64
CA LYS A 750 3.87 16.16 1.94
C LYS A 750 4.83 17.05 2.73
N TYR A 751 5.68 17.76 2.02
CA TYR A 751 6.81 18.49 2.56
C TYR A 751 6.68 19.98 2.22
N SER A 752 7.03 20.85 3.17
CA SER A 752 7.20 22.27 2.91
C SER A 752 8.48 22.51 2.09
N LEU A 753 8.61 23.71 1.50
CA LEU A 753 9.85 24.10 0.82
C LEU A 753 11.08 24.03 1.75
N ARG A 754 10.88 24.32 3.03
CA ARG A 754 11.93 24.22 4.04
C ARG A 754 12.35 22.77 4.26
N ASP A 755 11.41 21.84 4.33
CA ASP A 755 11.70 20.40 4.51
C ASP A 755 12.46 19.83 3.29
N ILE A 756 12.08 20.26 2.08
CA ILE A 756 12.78 19.88 0.85
C ILE A 756 14.21 20.43 0.83
N LEU A 757 14.39 21.72 1.17
CA LEU A 757 15.72 22.33 1.28
C LEU A 757 16.58 21.62 2.33
N GLU A 758 16.02 21.36 3.51
CA GLU A 758 16.70 20.66 4.60
C GLU A 758 17.12 19.25 4.20
N SER A 759 16.27 18.52 3.46
CA SER A 759 16.62 17.20 2.94
C SER A 759 17.79 17.23 1.94
N MET A 760 17.97 18.33 1.21
CA MET A 760 19.09 18.49 0.27
C MET A 760 20.39 18.93 0.96
N VAL A 761 20.29 19.77 2.00
CA VAL A 761 21.44 20.29 2.76
C VAL A 761 21.91 19.28 3.82
N GLU A 762 20.97 18.62 4.50
CA GLU A 762 21.19 17.69 5.61
C GLU A 762 20.53 16.32 5.33
N PRO A 763 20.93 15.60 4.27
CA PRO A 763 20.24 14.37 3.83
C PRO A 763 20.21 13.24 4.86
N SER A 764 21.13 13.25 5.83
CA SER A 764 21.23 12.26 6.91
C SER A 764 20.32 12.56 8.12
N LYS A 765 19.59 13.67 8.12
CA LYS A 765 18.75 14.08 9.25
C LYS A 765 17.55 13.16 9.45
N VAL A 766 16.89 12.78 8.36
CA VAL A 766 15.77 11.83 8.34
C VAL A 766 15.95 10.91 7.14
N VAL A 767 16.12 9.61 7.40
CA VAL A 767 16.24 8.58 6.35
C VAL A 767 15.04 7.64 6.50
N SER A 768 14.24 7.48 5.45
CA SER A 768 13.13 6.52 5.45
C SER A 768 13.68 5.09 5.43
N ASP A 769 13.04 4.18 6.16
CA ASP A 769 13.41 2.76 6.24
C ASP A 769 13.48 2.08 4.88
N GLN A 770 12.69 2.56 3.92
CA GLN A 770 12.70 2.09 2.53
C GLN A 770 14.06 2.29 1.84
N PHE A 771 14.89 3.22 2.32
CA PHE A 771 16.19 3.56 1.74
C PHE A 771 17.35 3.38 2.73
N LEU A 772 17.09 2.78 3.89
CA LEU A 772 18.05 2.68 4.98
C LEU A 772 19.16 1.66 4.67
N THR A 773 20.40 2.08 4.91
CA THR A 773 21.60 1.23 4.82
C THR A 773 21.92 0.64 6.19
N TYR A 774 22.30 -0.63 6.25
CA TYR A 774 22.80 -1.28 7.45
C TYR A 774 24.31 -1.52 7.34
N ASN A 775 25.00 -1.34 8.46
CA ASN A 775 26.37 -1.81 8.64
C ASN A 775 26.31 -3.18 9.32
N ILE A 776 26.84 -4.21 8.66
CA ILE A 776 26.88 -5.59 9.11
C ILE A 776 28.33 -5.92 9.47
N LEU A 777 28.60 -6.18 10.75
CA LEU A 777 29.90 -6.64 11.23
C LEU A 777 29.89 -8.17 11.30
N LYS A 778 30.81 -8.82 10.60
CA LYS A 778 30.99 -10.27 10.61
C LYS A 778 31.92 -10.71 11.75
N LYS A 779 31.89 -12.01 12.08
CA LYS A 779 32.72 -12.63 13.14
C LYS A 779 34.21 -12.63 12.83
N ASP A 780 34.56 -12.61 11.55
CA ASP A 780 35.93 -12.46 11.05
C ASP A 780 36.45 -11.01 11.11
N GLY A 781 35.61 -10.06 11.53
CA GLY A 781 35.94 -8.65 11.64
C GLY A 781 35.69 -7.83 10.36
N GLU A 782 35.30 -8.47 9.26
CA GLU A 782 34.94 -7.75 8.04
C GLU A 782 33.57 -7.07 8.17
N SER A 783 33.42 -5.88 7.60
CA SER A 783 32.16 -5.13 7.61
C SER A 783 31.59 -4.94 6.20
N VAL A 784 30.30 -5.20 6.04
CA VAL A 784 29.56 -4.95 4.80
C VAL A 784 28.53 -3.87 5.08
N ALA A 785 28.52 -2.81 4.27
CA ALA A 785 27.52 -1.77 4.33
C ALA A 785 26.61 -1.85 3.11
N GLY A 786 25.30 -1.88 3.32
CA GLY A 786 24.35 -1.87 2.21
C GLY A 786 22.90 -1.95 2.67
N ARG A 787 21.99 -1.81 1.71
CA ARG A 787 20.57 -2.02 1.98
C ARG A 787 20.29 -3.51 2.09
N ILE A 788 19.64 -3.94 3.18
CA ILE A 788 19.19 -5.32 3.29
C ILE A 788 18.02 -5.50 2.34
N LEU A 789 18.14 -6.49 1.45
CA LEU A 789 17.05 -6.88 0.56
C LEU A 789 16.29 -8.05 1.15
N ASP A 790 16.99 -9.12 1.51
CA ASP A 790 16.44 -10.41 1.94
C ASP A 790 17.09 -10.86 3.25
N GLU A 791 16.34 -11.55 4.09
CA GLU A 791 16.83 -12.25 5.27
C GLU A 791 16.03 -13.54 5.46
N ASN A 792 16.72 -14.66 5.55
CA ASN A 792 16.15 -15.92 6.02
C ASN A 792 16.99 -16.49 7.17
N ALA A 793 16.65 -17.71 7.63
CA ALA A 793 17.34 -18.35 8.75
C ALA A 793 18.84 -18.59 8.50
N GLU A 794 19.28 -18.68 7.25
CA GLU A 794 20.66 -19.03 6.89
C GLU A 794 21.48 -17.83 6.41
N ARG A 795 20.87 -16.90 5.66
CA ARG A 795 21.58 -15.80 4.98
C ARG A 795 20.84 -14.47 4.99
N LEU A 796 21.63 -13.41 4.86
CA LEU A 796 21.26 -12.02 4.63
C LEU A 796 21.74 -11.63 3.23
N VAL A 797 20.85 -11.08 2.39
CA VAL A 797 21.22 -10.53 1.08
C VAL A 797 21.27 -9.01 1.19
N ILE A 798 22.43 -8.46 0.88
CA ILE A 798 22.74 -7.06 1.00
C ILE A 798 22.97 -6.50 -0.41
N MET A 799 22.46 -5.30 -0.66
CA MET A 799 22.78 -4.49 -1.82
C MET A 799 23.72 -3.35 -1.39
N PRO A 800 25.05 -3.50 -1.56
CA PRO A 800 26.02 -2.50 -1.15
C PRO A 800 25.96 -1.24 -2.01
N ASN A 801 25.63 -1.39 -3.30
CA ASN A 801 25.48 -0.27 -4.22
C ASN A 801 24.01 -0.10 -4.65
N PRO A 802 23.30 0.95 -4.20
CA PRO A 802 21.89 1.13 -4.54
C PRO A 802 21.65 1.50 -6.01
N THR A 803 22.69 1.94 -6.73
CA THR A 803 22.63 2.23 -8.19
C THR A 803 22.91 0.99 -9.06
N SER A 804 23.44 -0.10 -8.47
CA SER A 804 23.74 -1.34 -9.16
C SER A 804 23.23 -2.54 -8.38
N ALA A 805 22.11 -3.12 -8.84
CA ALA A 805 21.55 -4.33 -8.27
C ALA A 805 22.35 -5.61 -8.63
N GLU A 806 23.43 -5.50 -9.41
CA GLU A 806 24.20 -6.67 -9.87
C GLU A 806 25.19 -7.20 -8.83
N LEU A 807 25.58 -6.35 -7.88
CA LEU A 807 26.50 -6.72 -6.79
C LEU A 807 25.69 -6.95 -5.52
N LEU A 808 25.00 -8.09 -5.44
CA LEU A 808 24.40 -8.52 -4.18
C LEU A 808 25.41 -9.34 -3.38
N GLU A 809 25.60 -9.00 -2.12
CA GLU A 809 26.42 -9.77 -1.21
C GLU A 809 25.53 -10.66 -0.34
N GLN A 810 25.94 -11.90 -0.14
CA GLN A 810 25.27 -12.82 0.78
C GLN A 810 26.14 -13.04 2.01
N VAL A 811 25.62 -12.69 3.17
CA VAL A 811 26.27 -12.90 4.46
C VAL A 811 25.51 -13.99 5.20
N ARG A 812 26.19 -15.04 5.67
CA ARG A 812 25.51 -16.06 6.50
C ARG A 812 25.11 -15.44 7.83
N ILE A 813 23.89 -15.68 8.30
CA ILE A 813 23.40 -15.15 9.58
C ILE A 813 24.30 -15.61 10.72
N ALA A 814 24.77 -16.86 10.67
CA ALA A 814 25.68 -17.43 11.66
C ALA A 814 27.03 -16.70 11.75
N ASP A 815 27.42 -15.94 10.72
CA ASP A 815 28.68 -15.20 10.68
C ASP A 815 28.52 -13.74 11.12
N ILE A 816 27.31 -13.27 11.44
CA ILE A 816 27.06 -11.88 11.85
C ILE A 816 27.32 -11.73 13.35
N THR A 817 28.15 -10.74 13.71
CA THR A 817 28.40 -10.29 15.08
C THR A 817 27.38 -9.23 15.49
N SER A 818 27.16 -8.23 14.64
CA SER A 818 26.20 -7.16 14.89
C SER A 818 25.69 -6.55 13.58
N ARG A 819 24.52 -5.93 13.67
CA ARG A 819 23.95 -5.10 12.60
C ARG A 819 23.46 -3.80 13.20
N THR A 820 23.80 -2.69 12.56
CA THR A 820 23.38 -1.36 13.02
C THR A 820 22.91 -0.53 11.83
N PRO A 821 21.72 0.10 11.89
CA PRO A 821 21.31 1.04 10.87
C PRO A 821 22.30 2.21 10.79
N SER A 822 22.67 2.58 9.57
CA SER A 822 23.56 3.72 9.30
C SER A 822 22.84 5.01 9.62
N LYS A 823 23.53 5.92 10.30
CA LYS A 823 23.07 7.31 10.48
C LYS A 823 23.32 8.18 9.25
N LEU A 824 24.00 7.65 8.24
CA LEU A 824 24.32 8.36 7.00
C LEU A 824 23.35 7.96 5.90
N SER A 825 22.81 8.98 5.22
CA SER A 825 21.98 8.79 4.05
C SER A 825 22.79 8.31 2.85
N PRO A 826 22.20 7.48 1.96
CA PRO A 826 22.77 7.20 0.64
C PRO A 826 22.83 8.44 -0.27
N MET A 827 22.06 9.48 0.02
CA MET A 827 22.12 10.76 -0.71
C MET A 827 23.40 11.52 -0.31
N PRO A 828 24.26 11.92 -1.26
CA PRO A 828 25.50 12.62 -0.94
C PRO A 828 25.26 13.97 -0.26
N THR A 829 26.21 14.39 0.58
CA THR A 829 26.25 15.75 1.12
C THR A 829 26.84 16.72 0.10
N ALA A 830 26.72 18.04 0.35
CA ALA A 830 27.33 19.09 -0.48
C ALA A 830 26.84 19.17 -1.94
N LEU A 831 25.70 18.54 -2.28
CA LEU A 831 25.13 18.56 -3.64
C LEU A 831 24.84 19.96 -4.17
N LEU A 832 24.49 20.89 -3.28
CA LEU A 832 24.15 22.27 -3.63
C LEU A 832 25.38 23.18 -3.73
N ASN A 833 26.56 22.72 -3.32
CA ASN A 833 27.71 23.61 -3.13
C ASN A 833 28.22 24.23 -4.43
N ASN A 834 27.94 23.61 -5.57
CA ASN A 834 28.32 24.08 -6.91
C ASN A 834 27.20 24.91 -7.60
N LEU A 835 26.12 25.22 -6.86
CA LEU A 835 25.01 26.04 -7.32
C LEU A 835 25.02 27.41 -6.63
N THR A 836 24.59 28.43 -7.37
CA THR A 836 24.32 29.76 -6.81
C THR A 836 22.99 29.79 -6.05
N ALA A 837 22.76 30.83 -5.22
CA ALA A 837 21.48 30.99 -4.50
C ALA A 837 20.27 31.00 -5.46
N GLU A 838 20.37 31.68 -6.59
CA GLU A 838 19.29 31.73 -7.59
C GLU A 838 19.04 30.34 -8.20
N GLU A 839 20.09 29.60 -8.56
CA GLU A 839 19.96 28.24 -9.10
C GLU A 839 19.33 27.28 -8.07
N ILE A 840 19.60 27.46 -6.76
CA ILE A 840 18.97 26.67 -5.70
C ILE A 840 17.48 27.01 -5.56
N LEU A 841 17.11 28.29 -5.64
CA LEU A 841 15.69 28.71 -5.63
C LEU A 841 14.95 28.22 -6.88
N ASP A 842 15.61 28.22 -8.04
CA ASP A 842 15.08 27.64 -9.28
C ASP A 842 14.93 26.11 -9.19
N LEU A 843 15.90 25.42 -8.57
CA LEU A 843 15.83 23.98 -8.28
C LEU A 843 14.66 23.65 -7.34
N LEU A 844 14.48 24.42 -6.27
CA LEU A 844 13.34 24.28 -5.37
C LEU A 844 12.01 24.50 -6.11
N ALA A 845 11.94 25.50 -7.00
CA ALA A 845 10.76 25.73 -7.82
C ALA A 845 10.49 24.58 -8.81
N TYR A 846 11.54 24.02 -9.40
CA TYR A 846 11.45 22.86 -10.27
C TYR A 846 10.89 21.62 -9.55
N ILE A 847 11.31 21.37 -8.30
CA ILE A 847 10.76 20.30 -7.47
C ILE A 847 9.34 20.62 -7.00
N ASP A 848 9.08 21.83 -6.49
CA ASP A 848 7.78 22.27 -5.96
C ASP A 848 6.66 22.22 -7.01
N SER A 849 6.99 22.58 -8.25
CA SER A 849 6.10 22.54 -9.42
C SER A 849 5.93 21.14 -10.04
N ALA A 850 6.59 20.12 -9.49
CA ALA A 850 6.65 18.79 -10.11
C ALA A 850 7.18 18.81 -11.57
N ALA A 851 8.12 19.72 -11.86
CA ALA A 851 8.65 19.99 -13.19
C ALA A 851 7.59 20.41 -14.24
N LYS A 852 6.53 21.12 -13.81
CA LYS A 852 5.52 21.69 -14.70
C LYS A 852 5.91 23.12 -15.10
N PRO A 853 6.25 23.40 -16.38
CA PRO A 853 6.72 24.71 -16.81
C PRO A 853 5.65 25.81 -16.73
N ASP A 854 4.36 25.44 -16.71
CA ASP A 854 3.22 26.34 -16.61
C ASP A 854 2.75 26.59 -15.16
N ALA A 855 3.47 26.05 -14.17
CA ALA A 855 3.18 26.24 -12.75
C ALA A 855 3.34 27.72 -12.32
N PRO A 856 2.63 28.17 -11.25
CA PRO A 856 2.74 29.54 -10.74
C PRO A 856 4.17 29.98 -10.42
N ASN A 857 5.03 29.05 -10.03
CA ASN A 857 6.45 29.28 -9.73
C ASN A 857 7.20 30.01 -10.84
N PHE A 858 6.83 29.76 -12.10
CA PHE A 858 7.51 30.30 -13.30
C PHE A 858 6.73 31.42 -13.98
N LYS A 859 5.58 31.84 -13.42
CA LYS A 859 4.80 32.97 -13.95
C LYS A 859 5.42 34.28 -13.50
N HIS A 860 5.48 35.23 -14.44
CA HIS A 860 6.07 36.56 -14.26
C HIS A 860 5.08 37.59 -13.73
#